data_AF-Q20678-F1
#
_entry.id   AF-Q20678-F1
#
_cell.length_a   1.000
_cell.length_b   1.000
_cell.length_c   1.000
_cell.angle_alpha   90.00
_cell.angle_beta   90.00
_cell.angle_gamma   90.00
#
_symmetry.space_group_name_H-M   'P 1'
#
loop_
_entity.id
_entity.type
_entity.pdbx_description
1 polymer ?
#
loop_
_entity_poly.entity_id
_entity_poly.type
_entity_poly.pdbx_seq_one_letter_code
_entity_poly.pdbx_strand_id
1 'polypeptide(L)'
;MSAIRKIIQRQLFQKDDERIQAIVNVSKLDGKKKKNQTLLCLAVTIEHPIAVRLYFVKGEKDDTFKKKDRFNLREVREIDGINPKKASPEFHITIGDHQYVILAGSAEEKDEFIRELYKLSCQYLPVQMPDFCNFSLPQLESETSIIPIELPEHDMAMQSDYQPISNKEDADFRKLIARANLTIGEAHIFAEMLTEQLQSLDGANINSMMDSENSVNQLLSSIDAALTGVESVEKELDRCDDILAFVRNSIELIEEKDSLSVVERKNKQRLNEEIVSFVNSLQAVTDSHIETLKQANFSNPESVQRCTDAARAVAQFWHGRISKPMLQMKAYQDRNDELTAVDVFVDRLMSHLSALFSNLNDLSLDHEWHELCIPKQSQRFRALSPLSDLINWLKTNRPKACNLVLQKYIDSTNLLYKRLFDNFFETLINKVPKANSSEKKSKANESANISLRSDNQSFLSTSSEIDTEVLPQLIETVLAELSAVIDAEQKFVVRFFHINSELLAQFDTTSTGSGDSSSLGGRSMEKHMNEQVRHVMGNLFDSLNIHLDSFCRAVCRHNPSNVLLLFVIMSKKVLLPQDPSSYFSITFGSLVVLIKRQFDAFIQMECSQYSEVRIAKKTRIGILPSIFRFANFVRRAEIIFENAERRTDLEKAYFNLCRAVCDGIQKAAANQYSKSPSSVVKFENYHELYLTLSELKISCLDQQRKDAKALKEEHIDAYVKEFMGRPLKEIQTFFDNVNNFIETRGIRPDEISYQQQFSRIELKKVISQHPGKEVKKGLEQLYKKIEKNLVANSSLLQVVWRDMQEQFVKQIAEYNKLILTCYPGSKIELEVSTDTVLQFFSEIAQQH
;
A
#
# COMPACT_ATOMS: atom_id res chain seq x y z
N MET A 1 19.83 65.26 20.34
CA MET A 1 19.07 64.21 19.61
C MET A 1 17.56 64.47 19.47
N SER A 2 16.85 64.92 20.52
CA SER A 2 15.37 65.09 20.46
C SER A 2 14.86 65.96 19.30
N ALA A 3 15.51 67.08 18.99
CA ALA A 3 15.14 67.94 17.85
C ALA A 3 15.30 67.23 16.49
N ILE A 4 16.43 66.55 16.28
CA ILE A 4 16.73 65.76 15.06
C ILE A 4 15.70 64.63 14.89
N ARG A 5 15.35 63.91 15.97
CA ARG A 5 14.32 62.86 15.96
C ARG A 5 12.98 63.41 15.46
N LYS A 6 12.56 64.60 15.91
CA LYS A 6 11.31 65.24 15.45
C LYS A 6 11.37 65.64 13.97
N ILE A 7 12.49 66.17 13.49
CA ILE A 7 12.68 66.54 12.08
C ILE A 7 12.60 65.31 11.17
N ILE A 8 13.33 64.25 11.50
CA ILE A 8 13.38 63.01 10.71
C ILE A 8 12.04 62.27 10.76
N GLN A 9 11.39 62.22 11.92
CA GLN A 9 10.05 61.66 12.06
C GLN A 9 9.08 62.33 11.09
N ARG A 10 9.07 63.67 11.02
CA ARG A 10 8.19 64.44 10.12
C ARG A 10 8.59 64.35 8.64
N GLN A 11 9.87 64.43 8.33
CA GLN A 11 10.36 64.46 6.94
C GLN A 11 10.28 63.10 6.24
N LEU A 12 10.58 62.00 6.95
CA LEU A 12 10.83 60.68 6.33
C LEU A 12 9.91 59.54 6.79
N PHE A 13 9.45 59.52 8.05
CA PHE A 13 8.75 58.35 8.59
C PHE A 13 7.23 58.57 8.71
N GLN A 14 6.79 59.79 8.96
CA GLN A 14 5.37 60.15 9.02
C GLN A 14 4.67 60.02 7.66
N LYS A 15 5.41 60.09 6.53
CA LYS A 15 4.87 59.84 5.18
C LYS A 15 4.68 58.35 4.87
N ASP A 16 5.38 57.47 5.58
CA ASP A 16 5.39 56.02 5.36
C ASP A 16 4.61 55.27 6.46
N ASP A 17 3.81 55.98 7.27
CA ASP A 17 3.11 55.46 8.44
C ASP A 17 4.00 54.67 9.41
N GLU A 18 5.22 55.17 9.63
CA GLU A 18 6.22 54.57 10.53
C GLU A 18 6.54 55.51 11.70
N ARG A 19 6.76 54.94 12.89
CA ARG A 19 7.20 55.65 14.11
C ARG A 19 8.60 55.21 14.51
N ILE A 20 9.51 56.17 14.66
CA ILE A 20 10.89 55.93 15.13
C ILE A 20 10.85 55.57 16.62
N GLN A 21 11.35 54.39 16.98
CA GLN A 21 11.50 53.92 18.36
C GLN A 21 12.86 54.32 18.93
N ALA A 22 13.93 54.12 18.17
CA ALA A 22 15.29 54.49 18.57
C ALA A 22 16.07 55.11 17.41
N ILE A 23 17.04 55.97 17.73
CA ILE A 23 17.90 56.64 16.77
C ILE A 23 19.30 56.79 17.37
N VAL A 24 20.32 56.42 16.61
CA VAL A 24 21.73 56.55 17.01
C VAL A 24 22.50 57.33 15.96
N ASN A 25 23.35 58.27 16.39
CA ASN A 25 24.20 59.03 15.48
C ASN A 25 25.46 58.22 15.14
N VAL A 26 25.69 57.96 13.85
CA VAL A 26 26.78 57.12 13.36
C VAL A 26 27.96 58.00 12.93
N SER A 27 28.99 58.07 13.79
CA SER A 27 30.21 58.86 13.55
C SER A 27 31.21 58.17 12.61
N LYS A 28 31.32 56.84 12.69
CA LYS A 28 32.03 55.98 11.74
C LYS A 28 31.19 54.76 11.38
N LEU A 29 31.26 54.35 10.12
CA LEU A 29 30.70 53.10 9.63
C LEU A 29 31.81 52.36 8.87
N ASP A 30 32.11 51.12 9.26
CA ASP A 30 33.14 50.26 8.68
C ASP A 30 34.51 50.95 8.60
N GLY A 31 34.92 51.56 9.73
CA GLY A 31 36.18 52.30 9.87
C GLY A 31 36.22 53.67 9.17
N LYS A 32 35.25 54.01 8.31
CA LYS A 32 35.23 55.27 7.56
C LYS A 32 34.41 56.35 8.30
N LYS A 33 35.07 57.47 8.66
CA LYS A 33 34.38 58.68 9.15
C LYS A 33 33.41 59.19 8.08
N LYS A 34 32.15 59.45 8.47
CA LYS A 34 31.14 60.00 7.55
C LYS A 34 31.24 61.52 7.51
N LYS A 35 31.40 62.10 6.31
CA LYS A 35 31.43 63.57 6.11
C LYS A 35 30.09 64.24 6.36
N ASN A 36 28.99 63.52 6.09
CA ASN A 36 27.63 63.98 6.36
C ASN A 36 27.07 63.22 7.56
N GLN A 37 26.19 63.87 8.32
CA GLN A 37 25.48 63.24 9.43
C GLN A 37 24.80 61.94 8.94
N THR A 38 25.10 60.81 9.56
CA THR A 38 24.52 59.51 9.24
C THR A 38 23.88 58.97 10.51
N LEU A 39 22.62 58.56 10.44
CA LEU A 39 21.83 58.12 11.58
C LEU A 39 21.32 56.72 11.29
N LEU A 40 21.38 55.84 12.27
CA LEU A 40 20.71 54.53 12.20
C LEU A 40 19.41 54.64 13.00
N CYS A 41 18.29 54.45 12.30
CA CYS A 41 16.94 54.61 12.85
C CYS A 41 16.25 53.24 12.90
N LEU A 42 15.62 52.94 14.03
CA LEU A 42 14.76 51.78 14.22
C LEU A 42 13.31 52.26 14.22
N ALA A 43 12.51 51.81 13.25
CA ALA A 43 11.15 52.27 13.05
C ALA A 43 10.16 51.10 13.00
N VAL A 44 8.93 51.36 13.45
CA VAL A 44 7.83 50.40 13.50
C VAL A 44 6.64 51.00 12.77
N THR A 45 5.96 50.22 11.92
CA THR A 45 4.74 50.70 11.26
C THR A 45 3.63 50.96 12.29
N ILE A 46 2.88 52.05 12.09
CA ILE A 46 1.76 52.47 12.94
C ILE A 46 0.56 51.56 12.72
N GLU A 47 0.34 51.13 11.46
CA GLU A 47 -0.76 50.24 11.08
C GLU A 47 -0.30 48.78 10.91
N HIS A 48 -1.24 47.86 11.10
CA HIS A 48 -1.04 46.43 10.87
C HIS A 48 -0.96 46.11 9.37
N PRO A 49 -0.11 45.17 8.93
CA PRO A 49 0.77 44.32 9.74
C PRO A 49 1.97 45.10 10.31
N ILE A 50 2.22 44.95 11.61
CA ILE A 50 3.35 45.61 12.27
C ILE A 50 4.65 45.07 11.69
N ALA A 51 5.42 45.95 11.06
CA ALA A 51 6.75 45.65 10.55
C ALA A 51 7.79 46.52 11.28
N VAL A 52 8.85 45.87 11.77
CA VAL A 52 10.00 46.54 12.38
C VAL A 52 11.14 46.58 11.36
N ARG A 53 11.67 47.78 11.10
CA ARG A 53 12.67 48.03 10.07
C ARG A 53 13.81 48.90 10.60
N LEU A 54 15.02 48.63 10.12
CA LEU A 54 16.20 49.45 10.36
C LEU A 54 16.50 50.27 9.10
N TYR A 55 16.85 51.55 9.29
CA TYR A 55 17.16 52.48 8.21
C TYR A 55 18.46 53.21 8.48
N PHE A 56 19.39 53.19 7.52
CA PHE A 56 20.47 54.19 7.49
C PHE A 56 19.94 55.46 6.84
N VAL A 57 19.90 56.55 7.59
CA VAL A 57 19.45 57.87 7.13
C VAL A 57 20.67 58.78 6.99
N LYS A 58 20.81 59.44 5.85
CA LYS A 58 21.91 60.36 5.57
C LYS A 58 21.39 61.80 5.52
N GLY A 59 22.05 62.71 6.21
CA GLY A 59 21.85 64.15 6.09
C GLY A 59 22.39 64.68 4.77
N GLU A 60 21.58 65.48 4.10
CA GLU A 60 21.95 66.32 2.96
C GLU A 60 22.18 67.77 3.44
N LYS A 61 22.19 68.75 2.54
CA LYS A 61 22.32 70.17 2.92
C LYS A 61 20.98 70.68 3.49
N ASP A 62 21.02 71.76 4.27
CA ASP A 62 19.83 72.47 4.76
C ASP A 62 18.87 71.64 5.63
N ASP A 63 19.39 70.86 6.59
CA ASP A 63 18.60 70.02 7.51
C ASP A 63 17.61 69.05 6.83
N THR A 64 17.91 68.66 5.59
CA THR A 64 17.18 67.62 4.86
C THR A 64 17.83 66.26 5.05
N PHE A 65 17.01 65.22 5.19
CA PHE A 65 17.46 63.85 5.39
C PHE A 65 16.90 62.92 4.31
N LYS A 66 17.63 61.86 3.98
CA LYS A 66 17.21 60.83 3.01
C LYS A 66 17.48 59.41 3.53
N LYS A 67 16.52 58.49 3.36
CA LYS A 67 16.71 57.05 3.62
C LYS A 67 17.69 56.49 2.57
N LYS A 68 18.81 55.93 3.03
CA LYS A 68 19.87 55.36 2.17
C LYS A 68 19.67 53.85 1.97
N ASP A 69 19.63 53.10 3.08
CA ASP A 69 19.50 51.64 3.09
C ASP A 69 18.37 51.26 4.05
N ARG A 70 17.67 50.16 3.77
CA ARG A 70 16.55 49.62 4.57
C ARG A 70 16.78 48.13 4.81
N PHE A 71 16.50 47.66 6.01
CA PHE A 71 16.59 46.25 6.38
C PHE A 71 15.38 45.85 7.23
N ASN A 72 14.88 44.63 7.04
CA ASN A 72 13.87 44.08 7.95
C ASN A 72 14.54 43.59 9.23
N LEU A 73 13.85 43.66 10.37
CA LEU A 73 14.37 43.11 11.63
C LEU A 73 14.77 41.64 11.51
N ARG A 74 14.07 40.86 10.66
CA ARG A 74 14.35 39.44 10.39
C ARG A 74 15.70 39.18 9.70
N GLU A 75 16.29 40.19 9.10
CA GLU A 75 17.59 40.10 8.43
C GLU A 75 18.75 40.28 9.42
N VAL A 76 18.49 40.81 10.63
CA VAL A 76 19.50 40.96 11.67
C VAL A 76 19.77 39.59 12.31
N ARG A 77 21.00 39.09 12.18
CA ARG A 77 21.41 37.79 12.73
C ARG A 77 22.11 37.90 14.07
N GLU A 78 22.93 38.93 14.24
CA GLU A 78 23.76 39.11 15.44
C GLU A 78 24.01 40.59 15.71
N ILE A 79 24.03 40.98 16.98
CA ILE A 79 24.39 42.31 17.46
C ILE A 79 25.41 42.15 18.58
N ASP A 80 26.61 42.66 18.38
CA ASP A 80 27.70 42.58 19.34
C ASP A 80 27.98 43.97 19.95
N GLY A 81 27.71 44.12 21.25
CA GLY A 81 27.99 45.33 22.03
C GLY A 81 29.48 45.57 22.33
N ILE A 82 30.36 44.67 21.86
CA ILE A 82 31.82 44.59 22.03
C ILE A 82 32.24 44.33 23.48
N ASN A 83 31.80 45.16 24.43
CA ASN A 83 32.10 44.97 25.83
C ASN A 83 30.94 45.49 26.70
N PRO A 84 30.26 44.63 27.48
CA PRO A 84 29.11 45.03 28.30
C PRO A 84 29.48 45.88 29.52
N LYS A 85 30.77 45.91 29.90
CA LYS A 85 31.26 46.58 31.13
C LYS A 85 32.00 47.89 30.86
N LYS A 86 32.50 48.10 29.64
CA LYS A 86 33.20 49.33 29.24
C LYS A 86 32.28 50.22 28.41
N ALA A 87 32.11 51.48 28.80
CA ALA A 87 31.36 52.49 28.05
C ALA A 87 32.04 52.82 26.70
N SER A 88 31.87 51.92 25.72
CA SER A 88 32.35 52.07 24.34
C SER A 88 31.18 52.47 23.44
N PRO A 89 31.31 53.51 22.60
CA PRO A 89 30.30 53.85 21.59
C PRO A 89 30.31 52.90 20.38
N GLU A 90 31.23 51.95 20.28
CA GLU A 90 31.32 51.02 19.15
C GLU A 90 30.46 49.77 19.39
N PHE A 91 29.76 49.30 18.35
CA PHE A 91 29.04 48.02 18.29
C PHE A 91 29.02 47.46 16.87
N HIS A 92 28.88 46.15 16.72
CA HIS A 92 28.77 45.49 15.43
C HIS A 92 27.36 44.95 15.23
N ILE A 93 26.83 45.05 14.02
CA ILE A 93 25.53 44.47 13.66
C ILE A 93 25.65 43.67 12.37
N THR A 94 25.30 42.39 12.43
CA THR A 94 25.32 41.47 11.28
C THR A 94 23.92 41.43 10.66
N ILE A 95 23.79 41.97 9.46
CA ILE A 95 22.53 41.98 8.70
C ILE A 95 22.72 41.17 7.42
N GLY A 96 21.99 40.07 7.29
CA GLY A 96 22.19 39.08 6.23
C GLY A 96 23.58 38.45 6.31
N ASP A 97 24.39 38.65 5.28
CA ASP A 97 25.77 38.14 5.20
C ASP A 97 26.82 39.24 5.40
N HIS A 98 26.41 40.45 5.80
CA HIS A 98 27.32 41.59 6.00
C HIS A 98 27.33 42.06 7.46
N GLN A 99 28.52 42.23 8.03
CA GLN A 99 28.73 42.77 9.37
C GLN A 99 29.10 44.26 9.26
N TYR A 100 28.28 45.13 9.85
CA TYR A 100 28.54 46.56 9.93
C TYR A 100 29.23 46.89 11.26
N VAL A 101 30.35 47.62 11.20
CA VAL A 101 31.04 48.16 12.38
C VAL A 101 30.61 49.60 12.60
N ILE A 102 29.85 49.88 13.66
CA ILE A 102 29.20 51.18 13.90
C ILE A 102 29.81 51.85 15.12
N LEU A 103 30.21 53.11 14.98
CA LEU A 103 30.61 53.98 16.09
C LEU A 103 29.49 55.00 16.36
N ALA A 104 28.78 54.86 17.47
CA ALA A 104 27.73 55.77 17.94
C ALA A 104 28.29 57.15 18.34
N GLY A 105 27.41 58.12 18.61
CA GLY A 105 27.78 59.46 19.10
C GLY A 105 28.22 59.44 20.56
N SER A 106 27.65 58.56 21.37
CA SER A 106 28.01 58.29 22.76
C SER A 106 27.74 56.83 23.11
N ALA A 107 28.30 56.35 24.22
CA ALA A 107 27.98 55.01 24.73
C ALA A 107 26.50 54.91 25.16
N GLU A 108 25.93 55.98 25.70
CA GLU A 108 24.51 56.05 26.09
C GLU A 108 23.57 55.89 24.89
N GLU A 109 23.85 56.58 23.76
CA GLU A 109 23.03 56.45 22.55
C GLU A 109 23.11 55.03 21.95
N LYS A 110 24.28 54.37 22.05
CA LYS A 110 24.46 52.97 21.67
C LYS A 110 23.58 52.06 22.51
N ASP A 111 23.66 52.20 23.83
CA ASP A 111 22.97 51.30 24.76
C ASP A 111 21.44 51.48 24.70
N GLU A 112 20.96 52.71 24.54
CA GLU A 112 19.53 52.99 24.30
C GLU A 112 19.04 52.33 23.00
N PHE A 113 19.83 52.41 21.92
CA PHE A 113 19.50 51.82 20.63
C PHE A 113 19.45 50.28 20.67
N ILE A 114 20.47 49.64 21.25
CA ILE A 114 20.52 48.17 21.37
C ILE A 114 19.39 47.66 22.27
N ARG A 115 19.07 48.38 23.36
CA ARG A 115 17.98 48.02 24.28
C ARG A 115 16.62 48.01 23.59
N GLU A 116 16.30 49.02 22.79
CA GLU A 116 15.05 49.03 22.03
C GLU A 116 15.05 48.02 20.88
N LEU A 117 16.20 47.75 20.26
CA LEU A 117 16.32 46.68 19.27
C LEU A 117 16.05 45.30 19.87
N TYR A 118 16.56 45.04 21.08
CA TYR A 118 16.29 43.81 21.83
C TYR A 118 14.80 43.68 22.15
N LYS A 119 14.19 44.73 22.72
CA LYS A 119 12.77 44.75 23.06
C LYS A 119 11.86 44.46 21.86
N LEU A 120 12.13 45.06 20.70
CA LEU A 120 11.38 44.78 19.47
C LEU A 120 11.67 43.37 18.91
N SER A 121 12.89 42.86 19.06
CA SER A 121 13.23 41.48 18.64
C SER A 121 12.48 40.44 19.46
N CYS A 122 12.41 40.58 20.79
CA CYS A 122 11.61 39.71 21.64
C CYS A 122 10.11 39.79 21.30
N GLN A 123 9.61 40.98 20.97
CA GLN A 123 8.19 41.18 20.68
C GLN A 123 7.76 40.59 19.32
N TYR A 124 8.61 40.65 18.29
CA TYR A 124 8.22 40.31 16.91
C TYR A 124 8.97 39.12 16.27
N LEU A 125 10.03 38.59 16.91
CA LEU A 125 10.82 37.44 16.42
C LEU A 125 11.16 36.41 17.52
N PRO A 126 10.18 35.75 18.15
CA PRO A 126 10.44 34.79 19.24
C PRO A 126 11.16 33.50 18.78
N VAL A 127 11.08 33.15 17.48
CA VAL A 127 11.67 31.91 16.94
C VAL A 127 13.00 32.15 16.21
N GLN A 128 13.18 33.35 15.62
CA GLN A 128 14.36 33.75 14.85
C GLN A 128 14.98 35.01 15.48
N MET A 129 15.20 34.96 16.80
CA MET A 129 15.76 36.09 17.53
C MET A 129 17.22 36.30 17.09
N PRO A 130 17.67 37.54 16.84
CA PRO A 130 19.09 37.81 16.63
C PRO A 130 19.88 37.44 17.88
N ASP A 131 21.12 36.99 17.71
CA ASP A 131 22.03 36.75 18.82
C ASP A 131 22.55 38.09 19.36
N PHE A 132 22.23 38.43 20.62
CA PHE A 132 22.75 39.62 21.30
C PHE A 132 23.97 39.23 22.13
N CYS A 133 25.14 39.66 21.68
CA CYS A 133 26.44 39.37 22.28
C CYS A 133 26.96 40.61 23.02
N ASN A 134 27.69 40.41 24.13
CA ASN A 134 28.42 41.45 24.87
C ASN A 134 27.59 42.71 25.23
N PHE A 135 26.32 42.52 25.55
CA PHE A 135 25.40 43.59 25.94
C PHE A 135 24.73 43.26 27.28
N SER A 136 24.69 44.23 28.19
CA SER A 136 24.02 44.10 29.49
C SER A 136 22.50 44.20 29.30
N LEU A 137 21.85 43.05 29.16
CA LEU A 137 20.39 42.94 29.10
C LEU A 137 19.76 43.54 30.36
N PRO A 138 18.85 44.52 30.26
CA PRO A 138 18.04 44.90 31.40
C PRO A 138 17.23 43.68 31.82
N GLN A 139 17.31 43.29 33.11
CA GLN A 139 16.30 42.42 33.69
C GLN A 139 14.95 43.04 33.37
N LEU A 140 14.07 42.24 32.75
CA LEU A 140 12.70 42.63 32.44
C LEU A 140 11.97 42.75 33.79
N GLU A 141 12.19 43.84 34.52
CA GLU A 141 11.46 44.17 35.72
C GLU A 141 10.05 44.56 35.29
N SER A 142 9.14 43.60 35.46
CA SER A 142 7.71 43.84 35.49
C SER A 142 7.40 44.93 36.52
N GLU A 143 6.89 46.06 36.05
CA GLU A 143 6.30 47.13 36.85
C GLU A 143 5.33 46.55 37.90
N THR A 144 5.58 46.79 39.18
CA THR A 144 4.52 46.99 40.19
C THR A 144 5.07 47.72 41.42
N SER A 145 4.71 49.02 41.51
CA SER A 145 4.25 49.72 42.73
C SER A 145 5.26 50.07 43.86
N ILE A 146 5.80 51.31 43.92
CA ILE A 146 5.33 52.53 44.67
C ILE A 146 5.82 52.57 46.15
N ILE A 147 6.89 53.33 46.56
CA ILE A 147 7.07 54.81 46.90
C ILE A 147 7.02 55.07 48.45
N PRO A 148 7.69 56.07 49.10
CA PRO A 148 9.04 56.70 48.99
C PRO A 148 9.64 57.20 50.37
N ILE A 149 10.82 57.86 50.44
CA ILE A 149 11.18 58.80 51.53
C ILE A 149 11.81 60.06 50.94
N GLU A 150 11.29 61.23 51.35
CA GLU A 150 11.50 62.59 50.83
C GLU A 150 12.83 63.24 51.26
N LEU A 151 13.36 64.14 50.42
CA LEU A 151 14.33 65.19 50.72
C LEU A 151 13.70 66.54 50.32
N PRO A 152 13.63 67.56 51.20
CA PRO A 152 13.12 68.87 50.85
C PRO A 152 14.25 69.89 50.62
N GLU A 153 14.28 70.49 49.43
CA GLU A 153 14.98 71.76 49.18
C GLU A 153 13.95 72.89 49.13
N HIS A 154 14.17 73.94 49.93
CA HIS A 154 13.59 75.26 49.68
C HIS A 154 14.48 76.36 50.27
N ASP A 155 15.21 77.05 49.40
CA ASP A 155 15.87 78.34 49.66
C ASP A 155 14.83 79.47 49.76
N MET A 156 14.95 80.35 50.77
CA MET A 156 14.49 81.75 50.75
C MET A 156 15.30 82.62 51.74
N ALA A 157 15.72 83.81 51.30
CA ALA A 157 16.64 84.74 51.96
C ALA A 157 15.98 85.92 52.72
N MET A 158 16.81 86.59 53.57
CA MET A 158 16.88 88.04 53.92
C MET A 158 16.33 88.65 55.26
N GLN A 159 17.23 89.47 55.89
CA GLN A 159 17.08 90.80 56.57
C GLN A 159 17.18 90.98 58.13
N SER A 160 17.76 92.14 58.52
CA SER A 160 18.45 92.57 59.76
C SER A 160 17.94 93.92 60.34
N ASP A 161 18.34 94.34 61.56
CA ASP A 161 18.36 95.75 62.04
C ASP A 161 19.47 96.01 63.13
N TYR A 162 20.12 97.20 63.14
CA TYR A 162 21.29 97.62 63.98
C TYR A 162 20.99 98.85 64.87
N GLN A 163 21.52 98.94 66.12
CA GLN A 163 21.32 100.05 67.08
C GLN A 163 22.62 100.39 67.88
N PRO A 164 23.07 101.67 67.98
CA PRO A 164 24.47 102.02 68.34
C PRO A 164 24.85 102.20 69.83
N ILE A 165 23.91 102.39 70.78
CA ILE A 165 24.17 102.36 72.24
C ILE A 165 23.02 101.62 72.90
N SER A 166 23.34 100.74 73.85
CA SER A 166 22.34 100.01 74.63
C SER A 166 21.67 100.93 75.66
N ASN A 167 20.36 100.76 75.87
CA ASN A 167 19.63 101.43 76.96
C ASN A 167 20.28 101.21 78.34
N LYS A 168 21.04 100.12 78.50
CA LYS A 168 21.78 99.82 79.74
C LYS A 168 23.01 100.70 79.91
N GLU A 169 23.72 101.01 78.82
CA GLU A 169 24.95 101.81 78.82
C GLU A 169 24.66 103.29 79.14
N ASP A 170 23.58 103.87 78.60
CA ASP A 170 23.17 105.25 78.92
C ASP A 170 22.79 105.39 80.41
N ALA A 171 22.14 104.37 80.98
CA ALA A 171 21.77 104.36 82.39
C ALA A 171 22.98 104.31 83.34
N ASP A 172 24.01 103.54 82.99
CA ASP A 172 25.21 103.42 83.81
C ASP A 172 26.13 104.64 83.69
N PHE A 173 26.22 105.28 82.51
CA PHE A 173 26.90 106.56 82.34
C PHE A 173 26.29 107.66 83.23
N ARG A 174 24.96 107.75 83.26
CA ARG A 174 24.24 108.71 84.12
C ARG A 174 24.49 108.45 85.61
N LYS A 175 24.57 107.18 86.03
CA LYS A 175 24.92 106.83 87.41
C LYS A 175 26.35 107.21 87.77
N LEU A 176 27.31 107.04 86.85
CA LEU A 176 28.72 107.34 87.09
C LEU A 176 28.95 108.85 87.25
N ILE A 177 28.27 109.66 86.43
CA ILE A 177 28.27 111.13 86.55
C ILE A 177 27.63 111.57 87.88
N ALA A 178 26.51 110.96 88.28
CA ALA A 178 25.84 111.29 89.54
C ALA A 178 26.66 110.93 90.80
N ARG A 179 27.56 109.96 90.71
CA ARG A 179 28.38 109.50 91.84
C ARG A 179 29.61 110.38 92.09
N ALA A 180 30.02 111.19 91.12
CA ALA A 180 31.28 111.93 91.15
C ALA A 180 31.20 113.32 91.82
N ASN A 181 30.01 113.89 92.09
CA ASN A 181 29.83 115.17 92.81
C ASN A 181 30.77 116.32 92.36
N LEU A 182 30.91 116.54 91.05
CA LEU A 182 31.90 117.48 90.50
C LEU A 182 31.33 118.88 90.28
N THR A 183 32.12 119.88 90.65
CA THR A 183 31.88 121.29 90.31
C THR A 183 32.59 121.69 89.01
N ILE A 184 32.09 122.73 88.34
CA ILE A 184 32.65 123.25 87.08
C ILE A 184 34.11 123.66 87.31
N GLY A 185 35.06 122.90 86.76
CA GLY A 185 36.51 123.10 86.94
C GLY A 185 37.26 121.87 87.46
N GLU A 186 36.56 120.90 88.06
CA GLU A 186 37.14 119.68 88.64
C GLU A 186 37.24 118.52 87.63
N ALA A 187 37.34 118.84 86.33
CA ALA A 187 37.48 117.84 85.27
C ALA A 187 38.67 116.89 85.51
N HIS A 188 39.72 117.36 86.19
CA HIS A 188 40.87 116.52 86.56
C HIS A 188 40.52 115.46 87.61
N ILE A 189 39.66 115.78 88.60
CA ILE A 189 39.20 114.82 89.61
C ILE A 189 38.28 113.78 88.97
N PHE A 190 37.40 114.21 88.05
CA PHE A 190 36.60 113.26 87.27
C PHE A 190 37.47 112.38 86.39
N ALA A 191 38.49 112.96 85.74
CA ALA A 191 39.42 112.23 84.92
C ALA A 191 40.24 111.23 85.74
N GLU A 192 40.70 111.57 86.94
CA GLU A 192 41.36 110.62 87.84
C GLU A 192 40.41 109.53 88.30
N MET A 193 39.17 109.85 88.69
CA MET A 193 38.19 108.86 89.11
C MET A 193 37.76 107.95 87.95
N LEU A 194 37.61 108.50 86.74
CA LEU A 194 37.43 107.73 85.51
C LEU A 194 38.67 106.90 85.22
N THR A 195 39.89 107.41 85.44
CA THR A 195 41.12 106.65 85.18
C THR A 195 41.28 105.51 86.19
N GLU A 196 40.90 105.70 87.44
CA GLU A 196 40.91 104.65 88.47
C GLU A 196 39.79 103.62 88.23
N GLN A 197 38.58 104.07 87.91
CA GLN A 197 37.48 103.18 87.50
C GLN A 197 37.81 102.46 86.19
N LEU A 198 38.43 103.13 85.21
CA LEU A 198 38.89 102.57 83.96
C LEU A 198 40.04 101.61 84.22
N GLN A 199 40.99 101.87 85.12
CA GLN A 199 42.02 100.90 85.50
C GLN A 199 41.44 99.68 86.21
N SER A 200 40.44 99.87 87.07
CA SER A 200 39.73 98.76 87.71
C SER A 200 38.89 97.98 86.71
N LEU A 201 38.22 98.65 85.77
CA LEU A 201 37.42 98.04 84.71
C LEU A 201 38.30 97.42 83.65
N ASP A 202 39.47 97.98 83.35
CA ASP A 202 40.48 97.41 82.47
C ASP A 202 41.12 96.21 83.15
N GLY A 203 41.37 96.24 84.47
CA GLY A 203 41.81 95.07 85.22
C GLY A 203 40.75 93.96 85.24
N ALA A 204 39.48 94.32 85.43
CA ALA A 204 38.37 93.37 85.40
C ALA A 204 38.03 92.89 83.99
N ASN A 205 38.12 93.75 82.98
CA ASN A 205 37.95 93.41 81.56
C ASN A 205 39.13 92.62 81.05
N ILE A 206 40.37 92.89 81.47
CA ILE A 206 41.53 92.06 81.13
C ILE A 206 41.37 90.70 81.77
N ASN A 207 40.92 90.58 83.02
CA ASN A 207 40.65 89.28 83.62
C ASN A 207 39.46 88.56 82.98
N SER A 208 38.37 89.27 82.66
CA SER A 208 37.22 88.68 81.96
C SER A 208 37.52 88.36 80.50
N MET A 209 38.32 89.19 79.82
CA MET A 209 38.83 88.93 78.48
C MET A 209 39.85 87.81 78.51
N MET A 210 40.71 87.69 79.53
CA MET A 210 41.63 86.56 79.72
C MET A 210 40.89 85.26 80.02
N ASP A 211 39.87 85.28 80.88
CA ASP A 211 39.07 84.09 81.17
C ASP A 211 38.23 83.69 79.94
N SER A 212 37.70 84.69 79.21
CA SER A 212 37.05 84.46 77.93
C SER A 212 38.03 84.06 76.82
N GLU A 213 39.24 84.58 76.78
CA GLU A 213 40.30 84.21 75.83
C GLU A 213 40.81 82.82 76.15
N ASN A 214 40.97 82.45 77.41
CA ASN A 214 41.32 81.09 77.79
C ASN A 214 40.21 80.13 77.40
N SER A 215 38.94 80.50 77.58
CA SER A 215 37.79 79.69 77.16
C SER A 215 37.66 79.63 75.64
N VAL A 216 37.89 80.75 74.93
CA VAL A 216 37.84 80.87 73.48
C VAL A 216 39.05 80.19 72.85
N ASN A 217 40.22 80.23 73.46
CA ASN A 217 41.41 79.50 73.05
C ASN A 217 41.23 78.01 73.33
N GLN A 218 40.55 77.60 74.41
CA GLN A 218 40.14 76.21 74.59
C GLN A 218 39.13 75.79 73.52
N LEU A 219 38.16 76.62 73.20
CA LEU A 219 37.17 76.34 72.16
C LEU A 219 37.81 76.30 70.76
N LEU A 220 38.67 77.26 70.42
CA LEU A 220 39.49 77.28 69.21
C LEU A 220 40.39 76.07 69.16
N SER A 221 41.06 75.69 70.26
CA SER A 221 41.85 74.46 70.30
C SER A 221 40.98 73.21 70.12
N SER A 222 39.73 73.24 70.59
CA SER A 222 38.78 72.13 70.39
C SER A 222 38.24 72.09 68.97
N ILE A 223 38.00 73.24 68.34
CA ILE A 223 37.59 73.36 66.94
C ILE A 223 38.76 73.00 66.03
N ASP A 224 39.97 73.45 66.31
CA ASP A 224 41.18 73.06 65.59
C ASP A 224 41.45 71.57 65.76
N ALA A 225 41.26 71.00 66.96
CA ALA A 225 41.31 69.56 67.17
C ALA A 225 40.20 68.82 66.40
N ALA A 226 38.99 69.37 66.33
CA ALA A 226 37.89 68.81 65.56
C ALA A 226 38.13 68.91 64.05
N LEU A 227 38.66 70.04 63.55
CA LEU A 227 39.06 70.25 62.16
C LEU A 227 40.21 69.31 61.78
N THR A 228 41.21 69.18 62.64
CA THR A 228 42.29 68.20 62.47
C THR A 228 41.74 66.77 62.48
N GLY A 229 40.71 66.50 63.31
CA GLY A 229 39.98 65.24 63.32
C GLY A 229 39.20 64.99 62.03
N VAL A 230 38.52 66.00 61.48
CA VAL A 230 37.80 65.94 60.21
C VAL A 230 38.79 65.76 59.04
N GLU A 231 39.89 66.50 59.01
CA GLU A 231 40.96 66.29 58.01
C GLU A 231 41.57 64.89 58.12
N SER A 232 41.70 64.34 59.33
CA SER A 232 42.15 62.96 59.52
C SER A 232 41.13 61.94 59.01
N VAL A 233 39.83 62.21 59.19
CA VAL A 233 38.75 61.36 58.67
C VAL A 233 38.63 61.47 57.17
N GLU A 234 38.78 62.67 56.59
CA GLU A 234 38.81 62.92 55.16
C GLU A 234 40.01 62.21 54.51
N LYS A 235 41.21 62.32 55.11
CA LYS A 235 42.38 61.53 54.66
C LYS A 235 42.16 60.03 54.77
N GLU A 236 41.47 59.55 55.81
CA GLU A 236 41.18 58.13 55.96
C GLU A 236 40.09 57.67 54.96
N LEU A 237 39.13 58.53 54.63
CA LEU A 237 38.14 58.32 53.57
C LEU A 237 38.80 58.30 52.19
N ASP A 238 39.68 59.25 51.88
CA ASP A 238 40.48 59.26 50.65
C ASP A 238 41.34 58.00 50.55
N ARG A 239 41.96 57.57 51.66
CA ARG A 239 42.71 56.30 51.71
C ARG A 239 41.80 55.10 51.44
N CYS A 240 40.59 55.09 52.00
CA CYS A 240 39.61 54.03 51.74
C CYS A 240 39.13 54.06 50.29
N ASP A 241 38.92 55.24 49.71
CA ASP A 241 38.47 55.41 48.32
C ASP A 241 39.58 55.04 47.33
N ASP A 242 40.84 55.38 47.62
CA ASP A 242 42.01 54.92 46.87
C ASP A 242 42.14 53.38 46.90
N ILE A 243 41.95 52.77 48.08
CA ILE A 243 41.93 51.31 48.22
C ILE A 243 40.75 50.73 47.45
N LEU A 244 39.56 51.31 47.54
CA LEU A 244 38.37 50.85 46.81
C LEU A 244 38.51 51.04 45.30
N ALA A 245 39.17 52.09 44.82
CA ALA A 245 39.47 52.30 43.41
C ALA A 245 40.46 51.25 42.89
N PHE A 246 41.52 50.97 43.67
CA PHE A 246 42.46 49.89 43.34
C PHE A 246 41.79 48.51 43.39
N VAL A 247 40.98 48.24 44.41
CA VAL A 247 40.22 46.99 44.57
C VAL A 247 39.16 46.85 43.49
N ARG A 248 38.46 47.92 43.09
CA ARG A 248 37.47 47.92 42.01
C ARG A 248 38.11 47.58 40.68
N ASN A 249 39.22 48.23 40.32
CA ASN A 249 39.97 47.91 39.11
C ASN A 249 40.47 46.45 39.14
N SER A 250 40.93 45.98 40.31
CA SER A 250 41.35 44.59 40.50
C SER A 250 40.18 43.60 40.40
N ILE A 251 39.02 43.93 40.96
CA ILE A 251 37.79 43.11 40.93
C ILE A 251 37.24 43.05 39.50
N GLU A 252 37.18 44.16 38.77
CA GLU A 252 36.75 44.16 37.36
C GLU A 252 37.66 43.28 36.51
N LEU A 253 38.99 43.36 36.70
CA LEU A 253 39.96 42.48 36.02
C LEU A 253 39.82 41.01 36.43
N ILE A 254 39.58 40.72 37.72
CA ILE A 254 39.36 39.35 38.21
C ILE A 254 38.05 38.80 37.66
N GLU A 255 36.98 39.60 37.63
CA GLU A 255 35.67 39.17 37.14
C GLU A 255 35.66 38.98 35.61
N GLU A 256 36.35 39.84 34.85
CA GLU A 256 36.58 39.64 33.41
C GLU A 256 37.37 38.35 33.18
N LYS A 257 38.48 38.16 33.91
CA LYS A 257 39.29 36.93 33.85
C LYS A 257 38.49 35.69 34.24
N ASP A 258 37.64 35.76 35.25
CA ASP A 258 36.80 34.65 35.71
C ASP A 258 35.68 34.34 34.70
N SER A 259 35.06 35.36 34.11
CA SER A 259 34.05 35.17 33.04
C SER A 259 34.66 34.52 31.80
N LEU A 260 35.83 34.98 31.36
CA LEU A 260 36.58 34.37 30.26
C LEU A 260 37.02 32.96 30.63
N SER A 261 37.47 32.72 31.87
CA SER A 261 37.82 31.38 32.39
C SER A 261 36.63 30.42 32.38
N VAL A 262 35.42 30.89 32.72
CA VAL A 262 34.19 30.07 32.66
C VAL A 262 33.80 29.75 31.21
N VAL A 263 33.84 30.73 30.31
CA VAL A 263 33.56 30.53 28.89
C VAL A 263 34.60 29.57 28.26
N GLU A 264 35.88 29.79 28.56
CA GLU A 264 36.97 28.90 28.14
C GLU A 264 36.77 27.48 28.65
N ARG A 265 36.39 27.31 29.94
CA ARG A 265 36.09 26.00 30.53
C ARG A 265 34.92 25.30 29.85
N LYS A 266 33.82 26.03 29.60
CA LYS A 266 32.63 25.49 28.91
C LYS A 266 32.93 25.09 27.47
N ASN A 267 33.69 25.92 26.75
CA ASN A 267 34.11 25.63 25.38
C ASN A 267 35.08 24.44 25.33
N LYS A 268 36.04 24.37 26.26
CA LYS A 268 36.93 23.21 26.43
C LYS A 268 36.15 21.92 26.71
N GLN A 269 35.12 21.99 27.56
CA GLN A 269 34.28 20.83 27.86
C GLN A 269 33.49 20.35 26.62
N ARG A 270 32.80 21.25 25.92
CA ARG A 270 32.06 20.89 24.70
C ARG A 270 32.96 20.34 23.59
N LEU A 271 34.12 20.98 23.39
CA LEU A 271 35.11 20.51 22.44
C LEU A 271 35.62 19.12 22.82
N ASN A 272 35.85 18.86 24.12
CA ASN A 272 36.24 17.53 24.59
C ASN A 272 35.13 16.49 24.36
N GLU A 273 33.87 16.80 24.65
CA GLU A 273 32.73 15.90 24.39
C GLU A 273 32.60 15.55 22.90
N GLU A 274 32.72 16.54 22.02
CA GLU A 274 32.63 16.35 20.56
C GLU A 274 33.83 15.56 20.02
N ILE A 275 35.06 15.86 20.50
CA ILE A 275 36.27 15.11 20.14
C ILE A 275 36.18 13.66 20.65
N VAL A 276 35.75 13.43 21.89
CA VAL A 276 35.59 12.08 22.45
C VAL A 276 34.54 11.29 21.67
N SER A 277 33.41 11.91 21.31
CA SER A 277 32.37 11.28 20.47
C SER A 277 32.91 10.89 19.09
N PHE A 278 33.67 11.77 18.44
CA PHE A 278 34.32 11.51 17.16
C PHE A 278 35.40 10.42 17.26
N VAL A 279 36.26 10.47 18.27
CA VAL A 279 37.29 9.45 18.53
C VAL A 279 36.65 8.09 18.83
N ASN A 280 35.60 8.03 19.64
CA ASN A 280 34.85 6.80 19.90
C ASN A 280 34.23 6.23 18.61
N SER A 281 33.74 7.10 17.72
CA SER A 281 33.22 6.69 16.42
C SER A 281 34.31 6.11 15.53
N LEU A 282 35.51 6.72 15.48
CA LEU A 282 36.68 6.19 14.75
C LEU A 282 37.18 4.87 15.35
N GLN A 283 37.16 4.75 16.68
CA GLN A 283 37.62 3.57 17.44
C GLN A 283 36.62 2.42 17.45
N ALA A 284 35.36 2.64 17.04
CA ALA A 284 34.35 1.59 16.91
C ALA A 284 34.83 0.45 16.00
N VAL A 285 35.58 0.78 14.95
CA VAL A 285 36.28 -0.19 14.11
C VAL A 285 37.71 -0.33 14.61
N THR A 286 38.08 -1.52 15.09
CA THR A 286 39.44 -1.85 15.50
C THR A 286 40.22 -2.47 14.34
N ASP A 287 41.55 -2.43 14.39
CA ASP A 287 42.40 -3.07 13.38
C ASP A 287 42.15 -4.59 13.33
N SER A 288 41.81 -5.19 14.48
CA SER A 288 41.38 -6.60 14.58
C SER A 288 40.09 -6.88 13.79
N HIS A 289 39.12 -5.95 13.76
CA HIS A 289 37.94 -6.07 12.91
C HIS A 289 38.31 -6.04 11.43
N ILE A 290 39.21 -5.13 11.03
CA ILE A 290 39.67 -5.00 9.63
C ILE A 290 40.41 -6.27 9.20
N GLU A 291 41.31 -6.81 10.04
CA GLU A 291 41.98 -8.08 9.78
C GLU A 291 41.01 -9.25 9.69
N THR A 292 40.01 -9.32 10.57
CA THR A 292 38.96 -10.34 10.55
C THR A 292 38.18 -10.31 9.23
N LEU A 293 37.84 -9.13 8.71
CA LEU A 293 37.16 -8.98 7.42
C LEU A 293 38.09 -9.32 6.23
N LYS A 294 39.38 -8.91 6.28
CA LYS A 294 40.38 -9.26 5.27
C LYS A 294 40.67 -10.76 5.21
N GLN A 295 40.64 -11.45 6.35
CA GLN A 295 40.90 -12.89 6.50
C GLN A 295 39.62 -13.67 6.81
N ALA A 296 38.49 -13.20 6.29
CA ALA A 296 37.20 -13.79 6.62
C ALA A 296 37.16 -15.30 6.36
N ASN A 297 36.77 -16.03 7.41
CA ASN A 297 36.58 -17.46 7.42
C ASN A 297 35.13 -17.72 7.83
N PHE A 298 34.46 -18.62 7.12
CA PHE A 298 33.05 -18.96 7.32
C PHE A 298 32.85 -20.44 7.66
N SER A 299 33.94 -21.19 7.90
CA SER A 299 33.91 -22.64 8.11
C SER A 299 33.41 -23.06 9.48
N ASN A 300 33.47 -22.18 10.49
CA ASN A 300 33.00 -22.49 11.84
C ASN A 300 32.07 -21.38 12.41
N PRO A 301 31.10 -21.71 13.26
CA PRO A 301 30.15 -20.73 13.80
C PRO A 301 30.83 -19.56 14.54
N GLU A 302 31.94 -19.81 15.23
CA GLU A 302 32.70 -18.79 15.96
C GLU A 302 33.37 -17.77 15.03
N SER A 303 33.91 -18.19 13.89
CA SER A 303 34.48 -17.30 12.87
C SER A 303 33.39 -16.49 12.17
N VAL A 304 32.23 -17.09 11.91
CA VAL A 304 31.06 -16.38 11.41
C VAL A 304 30.64 -15.28 12.39
N GLN A 305 30.56 -15.59 13.69
CA GLN A 305 30.22 -14.59 14.72
C GLN A 305 31.23 -13.43 14.74
N ARG A 306 32.54 -13.73 14.70
CA ARG A 306 33.59 -12.69 14.61
C ARG A 306 33.45 -11.82 13.36
N CYS A 307 33.13 -12.42 12.21
CA CYS A 307 32.86 -11.66 10.98
C CYS A 307 31.60 -10.80 11.13
N THR A 308 30.55 -11.31 11.78
CA THR A 308 29.31 -10.57 12.05
C THR A 308 29.55 -9.38 12.98
N ASP A 309 30.34 -9.56 14.03
CA ASP A 309 30.68 -8.49 14.97
C ASP A 309 31.55 -7.42 14.29
N ALA A 310 32.54 -7.82 13.49
CA ALA A 310 33.35 -6.91 12.70
C ALA A 310 32.49 -6.13 11.67
N ALA A 311 31.57 -6.81 10.96
CA ALA A 311 30.65 -6.18 10.03
C ALA A 311 29.72 -5.18 10.76
N ARG A 312 29.18 -5.54 11.93
CA ARG A 312 28.34 -4.65 12.75
C ARG A 312 29.11 -3.40 13.17
N ALA A 313 30.37 -3.53 13.59
CA ALA A 313 31.24 -2.40 13.90
C ALA A 313 31.43 -1.45 12.71
N VAL A 314 31.64 -2.00 11.50
CA VAL A 314 31.73 -1.20 10.26
C VAL A 314 30.41 -0.48 9.97
N ALA A 315 29.26 -1.16 10.13
CA ALA A 315 27.96 -0.53 9.94
C ALA A 315 27.71 0.61 10.94
N GLN A 316 28.16 0.47 12.19
CA GLN A 316 28.08 1.53 13.20
C GLN A 316 28.97 2.73 12.85
N PHE A 317 30.15 2.49 12.27
CA PHE A 317 31.03 3.56 11.78
C PHE A 317 30.39 4.34 10.61
N TRP A 318 29.80 3.64 9.63
CA TRP A 318 29.17 4.29 8.47
C TRP A 318 27.85 5.01 8.79
N HIS A 319 27.03 4.43 9.67
CA HIS A 319 25.72 5.00 10.05
C HIS A 319 25.77 5.83 11.34
N GLY A 320 26.95 6.03 11.92
CA GLY A 320 27.17 6.86 13.10
C GLY A 320 26.76 8.32 12.85
N ARG A 321 26.35 9.03 13.91
CA ARG A 321 25.97 10.45 13.84
C ARG A 321 27.22 11.35 13.77
N ILE A 322 27.96 11.28 12.66
CA ILE A 322 29.12 12.14 12.40
C ILE A 322 28.66 13.35 11.58
N SER A 323 29.03 14.56 12.02
CA SER A 323 28.66 15.79 11.31
C SER A 323 29.33 15.85 9.92
N LYS A 324 28.66 16.47 8.93
CA LYS A 324 29.17 16.55 7.55
C LYS A 324 30.60 17.12 7.44
N PRO A 325 31.00 18.16 8.19
CA PRO A 325 32.38 18.67 8.15
C PRO A 325 33.40 17.68 8.70
N MET A 326 33.03 16.87 9.71
CA MET A 326 33.93 15.87 10.30
C MET A 326 34.28 14.73 9.34
N LEU A 327 33.41 14.42 8.37
CA LEU A 327 33.70 13.45 7.31
C LEU A 327 34.87 13.89 6.41
N GLN A 328 35.20 15.19 6.39
CA GLN A 328 36.33 15.74 5.62
C GLN A 328 37.66 15.64 6.38
N MET A 329 37.65 15.24 7.66
CA MET A 329 38.88 15.08 8.42
C MET A 329 39.71 13.93 7.88
N LYS A 330 41.02 14.15 7.76
CA LYS A 330 41.96 13.14 7.24
C LYS A 330 41.89 11.82 8.01
N ALA A 331 41.73 11.86 9.33
CA ALA A 331 41.58 10.66 10.17
C ALA A 331 40.35 9.80 9.81
N TYR A 332 39.21 10.43 9.47
CA TYR A 332 38.02 9.70 9.01
C TYR A 332 38.24 9.12 7.61
N GLN A 333 38.85 9.90 6.71
CA GLN A 333 39.17 9.47 5.35
C GLN A 333 40.13 8.28 5.35
N ASP A 334 41.22 8.35 6.11
CA ASP A 334 42.20 7.25 6.22
C ASP A 334 41.55 5.97 6.78
N ARG A 335 40.74 6.09 7.83
CA ARG A 335 39.99 4.95 8.38
C ARG A 335 38.97 4.39 7.40
N ASN A 336 38.29 5.24 6.63
CA ASN A 336 37.36 4.81 5.59
C ASN A 336 38.08 4.17 4.38
N ASP A 337 39.28 4.63 4.05
CA ASP A 337 40.12 4.04 3.00
C ASP A 337 40.62 2.64 3.41
N GLU A 338 40.93 2.43 4.69
CA GLU A 338 41.24 1.08 5.23
C GLU A 338 40.06 0.11 5.14
N LEU A 339 38.82 0.63 5.19
CA LEU A 339 37.58 -0.15 5.03
C LEU A 339 37.33 -0.63 3.60
N THR A 340 38.21 -0.34 2.64
CA THR A 340 38.26 -1.05 1.34
C THR A 340 38.40 -2.58 1.52
N ALA A 341 38.89 -3.04 2.68
CA ALA A 341 38.85 -4.43 3.12
C ALA A 341 37.45 -5.08 3.03
N VAL A 342 36.39 -4.29 3.14
CA VAL A 342 35.01 -4.75 3.04
C VAL A 342 34.68 -5.32 1.67
N ASP A 343 35.27 -4.79 0.59
CA ASP A 343 35.04 -5.32 -0.76
C ASP A 343 35.57 -6.75 -0.88
N VAL A 344 36.77 -7.00 -0.35
CA VAL A 344 37.37 -8.35 -0.27
C VAL A 344 36.51 -9.28 0.59
N PHE A 345 35.98 -8.78 1.71
CA PHE A 345 35.06 -9.54 2.56
C PHE A 345 33.79 -9.94 1.81
N VAL A 346 33.15 -8.99 1.11
CA VAL A 346 31.93 -9.23 0.34
C VAL A 346 32.21 -10.26 -0.76
N ASP A 347 33.30 -10.14 -1.53
CA ASP A 347 33.64 -11.10 -2.58
C ASP A 347 33.86 -12.52 -2.04
N ARG A 348 34.52 -12.64 -0.88
CA ARG A 348 34.70 -13.93 -0.19
C ARG A 348 33.38 -14.50 0.32
N LEU A 349 32.53 -13.68 0.93
CA LEU A 349 31.21 -14.09 1.41
C LEU A 349 30.31 -14.56 0.25
N MET A 350 30.29 -13.80 -0.84
CA MET A 350 29.56 -14.15 -2.07
C MET A 350 30.03 -15.50 -2.64
N SER A 351 31.35 -15.71 -2.70
CA SER A 351 31.96 -16.94 -3.21
C SER A 351 31.63 -18.14 -2.32
N HIS A 352 31.72 -17.96 -0.99
CA HIS A 352 31.37 -18.97 -0.01
C HIS A 352 29.88 -19.34 -0.07
N LEU A 353 28.99 -18.36 -0.11
CA LEU A 353 27.54 -18.58 -0.25
C LEU A 353 27.21 -19.31 -1.56
N SER A 354 27.83 -18.92 -2.68
CA SER A 354 27.61 -19.56 -3.98
C SER A 354 28.03 -21.05 -3.96
N ALA A 355 29.19 -21.34 -3.35
CA ALA A 355 29.67 -22.72 -3.18
C ALA A 355 28.77 -23.52 -2.24
N LEU A 356 28.34 -22.94 -1.12
CA LEU A 356 27.40 -23.57 -0.19
C LEU A 356 26.06 -23.89 -0.84
N PHE A 357 25.48 -22.95 -1.62
CA PHE A 357 24.22 -23.18 -2.31
C PHE A 357 24.31 -24.34 -3.30
N SER A 358 25.45 -24.51 -3.96
CA SER A 358 25.65 -25.61 -4.92
C SER A 358 25.85 -26.94 -4.19
N ASN A 359 26.79 -26.98 -3.24
CA ASN A 359 27.15 -28.20 -2.51
C ASN A 359 25.99 -28.75 -1.66
N LEU A 360 25.22 -27.87 -1.01
CA LEU A 360 24.07 -28.30 -0.21
C LEU A 360 22.91 -28.82 -1.07
N ASN A 361 22.79 -28.32 -2.31
CA ASN A 361 21.80 -28.83 -3.25
C ASN A 361 22.19 -30.23 -3.75
N ASP A 362 23.47 -30.47 -4.03
CA ASP A 362 23.96 -31.81 -4.42
C ASP A 362 23.77 -32.83 -3.28
N LEU A 363 24.11 -32.46 -2.04
CA LEU A 363 23.85 -33.28 -0.84
C LEU A 363 22.35 -33.64 -0.67
N SER A 364 21.46 -32.73 -1.07
CA SER A 364 20.02 -32.94 -0.95
C SER A 364 19.47 -33.90 -2.02
N LEU A 365 20.20 -34.11 -3.12
CA LEU A 365 19.82 -35.05 -4.18
C LEU A 365 20.26 -36.49 -3.89
N ASP A 366 21.38 -36.67 -3.17
CA ASP A 366 21.97 -37.98 -2.87
C ASP A 366 21.30 -38.76 -1.73
N HIS A 367 20.36 -38.15 -0.99
CA HIS A 367 19.69 -38.81 0.13
C HIS A 367 18.66 -39.84 -0.36
N GLU A 368 18.55 -41.00 0.31
CA GLU A 368 17.55 -42.03 -0.02
C GLU A 368 16.12 -41.48 0.08
N TRP A 369 15.32 -41.75 -0.96
CA TRP A 369 13.96 -41.23 -1.10
C TRP A 369 12.98 -42.21 -0.45
N HIS A 370 12.11 -41.71 0.43
CA HIS A 370 10.88 -42.43 0.69
C HIS A 370 9.93 -42.24 -0.49
N GLU A 371 9.33 -43.33 -0.97
CA GLU A 371 8.38 -43.25 -2.09
C GLU A 371 7.26 -42.26 -1.75
N LEU A 372 7.00 -41.31 -2.68
CA LEU A 372 5.99 -40.25 -2.54
C LEU A 372 6.27 -39.17 -1.48
N CYS A 373 7.52 -38.97 -1.06
CA CYS A 373 7.90 -37.84 -0.21
C CYS A 373 8.98 -36.99 -0.87
N ILE A 374 8.88 -35.66 -0.77
CA ILE A 374 9.95 -34.76 -1.23
C ILE A 374 10.95 -34.56 -0.09
N PRO A 375 12.26 -34.77 -0.29
CA PRO A 375 13.26 -34.56 0.74
C PRO A 375 13.18 -33.18 1.40
N LYS A 376 13.12 -33.15 2.73
CA LYS A 376 13.06 -31.91 3.51
C LYS A 376 14.39 -31.17 3.45
N GLN A 377 14.34 -29.87 3.17
CA GLN A 377 15.53 -29.02 3.03
C GLN A 377 16.10 -28.51 4.37
N SER A 378 15.79 -29.19 5.48
CA SER A 378 16.13 -28.75 6.84
C SER A 378 17.63 -28.62 7.09
N GLN A 379 18.45 -29.52 6.51
CA GLN A 379 19.91 -29.46 6.65
C GLN A 379 20.48 -28.22 5.94
N ARG A 380 19.99 -27.92 4.73
CA ARG A 380 20.34 -26.72 3.97
C ARG A 380 19.98 -25.46 4.76
N PHE A 381 18.77 -25.41 5.33
CA PHE A 381 18.34 -24.29 6.16
C PHE A 381 19.22 -24.10 7.41
N ARG A 382 19.55 -25.20 8.10
CA ARG A 382 20.40 -25.17 9.29
C ARG A 382 21.82 -24.71 8.98
N ALA A 383 22.38 -25.13 7.83
CA ALA A 383 23.72 -24.73 7.40
C ALA A 383 23.80 -23.25 7.02
N LEU A 384 22.72 -22.70 6.43
CA LEU A 384 22.67 -21.30 6.00
C LEU A 384 22.28 -20.34 7.14
N SER A 385 21.46 -20.78 8.10
CA SER A 385 20.92 -19.92 9.18
C SER A 385 21.97 -19.06 9.91
N PRO A 386 23.19 -19.53 10.24
CA PRO A 386 24.20 -18.72 10.91
C PRO A 386 24.66 -17.48 10.11
N LEU A 387 24.48 -17.50 8.79
CA LEU A 387 24.89 -16.40 7.89
C LEU A 387 23.79 -15.33 7.74
N SER A 388 22.62 -15.50 8.37
CA SER A 388 21.47 -14.59 8.24
C SER A 388 21.81 -13.14 8.62
N ASP A 389 22.59 -12.94 9.69
CA ASP A 389 22.98 -11.60 10.13
C ASP A 389 23.91 -10.91 9.13
N LEU A 390 24.78 -11.68 8.47
CA LEU A 390 25.64 -11.17 7.41
C LEU A 390 24.85 -10.81 6.15
N ILE A 391 23.79 -11.56 5.82
CA ILE A 391 22.87 -11.21 4.74
C ILE A 391 22.12 -9.92 5.06
N ASN A 392 21.65 -9.75 6.30
CA ASN A 392 21.02 -8.49 6.73
C ASN A 392 21.98 -7.30 6.63
N TRP A 393 23.24 -7.52 7.05
CA TRP A 393 24.29 -6.52 6.92
C TRP A 393 24.55 -6.17 5.45
N LEU A 394 24.60 -7.17 4.57
CA LEU A 394 24.78 -6.98 3.14
C LEU A 394 23.60 -6.23 2.51
N LYS A 395 22.37 -6.54 2.94
CA LYS A 395 21.15 -5.86 2.51
C LYS A 395 21.19 -4.37 2.83
N THR A 396 21.59 -4.02 4.06
CA THR A 396 21.62 -2.63 4.55
C THR A 396 22.77 -1.83 3.92
N ASN A 397 23.98 -2.39 3.87
CA ASN A 397 25.18 -1.65 3.48
C ASN A 397 25.53 -1.78 1.97
N ARG A 398 25.18 -2.90 1.34
CA ARG A 398 25.55 -3.25 -0.05
C ARG A 398 24.39 -3.95 -0.78
N PRO A 399 23.25 -3.27 -1.01
CA PRO A 399 22.02 -3.90 -1.52
C PRO A 399 22.19 -4.59 -2.88
N LYS A 400 23.07 -4.09 -3.75
CA LYS A 400 23.40 -4.73 -5.03
C LYS A 400 24.00 -6.11 -4.87
N ALA A 401 24.93 -6.29 -3.91
CA ALA A 401 25.54 -7.58 -3.64
C ALA A 401 24.52 -8.55 -3.03
N CYS A 402 23.66 -8.08 -2.11
CA CYS A 402 22.58 -8.90 -1.55
C CYS A 402 21.62 -9.41 -2.63
N ASN A 403 21.24 -8.57 -3.60
CA ASN A 403 20.41 -8.98 -4.73
C ASN A 403 21.10 -10.05 -5.61
N LEU A 404 22.43 -9.96 -5.80
CA LEU A 404 23.19 -10.99 -6.52
C LEU A 404 23.22 -12.32 -5.74
N VAL A 405 23.34 -12.29 -4.40
CA VAL A 405 23.22 -13.52 -3.57
C VAL A 405 21.85 -14.14 -3.77
N LEU A 406 20.80 -13.33 -3.65
CA LEU A 406 19.42 -13.76 -3.78
C LEU A 406 19.16 -14.41 -5.15
N GLN A 407 19.63 -13.78 -6.23
CA GLN A 407 19.51 -14.36 -7.58
C GLN A 407 20.26 -15.69 -7.70
N LYS A 408 21.50 -15.78 -7.22
CA LYS A 408 22.23 -17.06 -7.22
C LYS A 408 21.55 -18.15 -6.40
N TYR A 409 20.94 -17.77 -5.27
CA TYR A 409 20.16 -18.70 -4.46
C TYR A 409 18.93 -19.19 -5.24
N ILE A 410 18.21 -18.28 -5.90
CA ILE A 410 17.06 -18.60 -6.76
C ILE A 410 17.48 -19.57 -7.86
N ASP A 411 18.53 -19.26 -8.62
CA ASP A 411 18.98 -20.09 -9.74
C ASP A 411 19.38 -21.51 -9.29
N SER A 412 20.18 -21.60 -8.22
CA SER A 412 20.63 -22.89 -7.69
C SER A 412 19.46 -23.72 -7.15
N THR A 413 18.57 -23.08 -6.39
CA THR A 413 17.44 -23.77 -5.74
C THR A 413 16.32 -24.12 -6.72
N ASN A 414 16.10 -23.32 -7.75
CA ASN A 414 15.19 -23.66 -8.86
C ASN A 414 15.64 -24.95 -9.54
N LEU A 415 16.94 -25.10 -9.81
CA LEU A 415 17.49 -26.32 -10.41
C LEU A 415 17.31 -27.54 -9.49
N LEU A 416 17.51 -27.35 -8.17
CA LEU A 416 17.23 -28.39 -7.17
C LEU A 416 15.76 -28.82 -7.22
N TYR A 417 14.81 -27.88 -7.10
CA TYR A 417 13.39 -28.23 -7.09
C TYR A 417 12.91 -28.81 -8.41
N LYS A 418 13.45 -28.36 -9.54
CA LYS A 418 13.18 -28.97 -10.84
C LYS A 418 13.53 -30.45 -10.84
N ARG A 419 14.76 -30.81 -10.42
CA ARG A 419 15.19 -32.23 -10.33
C ARG A 419 14.37 -33.02 -9.31
N LEU A 420 14.03 -32.40 -8.18
CA LEU A 420 13.20 -33.04 -7.17
C LEU A 420 11.80 -33.35 -7.70
N PHE A 421 11.20 -32.41 -8.43
CA PHE A 421 9.89 -32.58 -9.06
C PHE A 421 9.92 -33.58 -10.20
N ASP A 422 10.97 -33.61 -11.04
CA ASP A 422 11.10 -34.59 -12.12
C ASP A 422 10.94 -36.02 -11.56
N ASN A 423 11.70 -36.39 -10.53
CA ASN A 423 11.65 -37.72 -9.93
C ASN A 423 10.38 -37.96 -9.09
N PHE A 424 9.92 -36.96 -8.32
CA PHE A 424 8.70 -37.08 -7.52
C PHE A 424 7.48 -37.35 -8.41
N PHE A 425 7.27 -36.54 -9.46
CA PHE A 425 6.13 -36.70 -10.35
C PHE A 425 6.27 -37.93 -11.26
N GLU A 426 7.47 -38.33 -11.68
CA GLU A 426 7.68 -39.58 -12.43
C GLU A 426 7.28 -40.81 -11.59
N THR A 427 7.76 -40.89 -10.35
CA THR A 427 7.39 -41.96 -9.39
C THR A 427 5.88 -41.98 -9.17
N LEU A 428 5.27 -40.80 -9.06
CA LEU A 428 3.86 -40.65 -8.78
C LEU A 428 2.97 -41.05 -9.95
N ILE A 429 3.35 -40.67 -11.17
CA ILE A 429 2.69 -41.10 -12.42
C ILE A 429 2.73 -42.62 -12.56
N ASN A 430 3.84 -43.27 -12.18
CA ASN A 430 3.97 -44.72 -12.23
C ASN A 430 3.04 -45.46 -11.24
N LYS A 431 2.61 -44.79 -10.16
CA LYS A 431 1.65 -45.33 -9.19
C LYS A 431 0.18 -45.07 -9.55
N VAL A 432 -0.10 -44.28 -10.59
CA VAL A 432 -1.49 -44.09 -11.05
C VAL A 432 -2.01 -45.43 -11.61
N PRO A 433 -3.15 -45.93 -11.10
CA PRO A 433 -3.70 -47.20 -11.57
C PRO A 433 -3.99 -47.12 -13.08
N LYS A 434 -3.39 -48.05 -13.83
CA LYS A 434 -3.57 -48.15 -15.27
C LYS A 434 -4.86 -48.93 -15.52
N ALA A 435 -5.79 -48.32 -16.25
CA ALA A 435 -6.98 -49.02 -16.74
C ALA A 435 -6.54 -50.18 -17.64
N ASN A 436 -6.55 -51.40 -17.10
CA ASN A 436 -6.29 -52.69 -17.76
C ASN A 436 -4.86 -52.93 -18.28
N SER A 437 -4.03 -53.60 -17.47
CA SER A 437 -2.88 -54.37 -17.97
C SER A 437 -2.85 -55.77 -17.36
N SER A 438 -3.74 -56.63 -17.84
CA SER A 438 -3.73 -58.07 -17.57
C SER A 438 -4.02 -58.86 -18.85
N GLU A 439 -3.18 -58.71 -19.87
CA GLU A 439 -3.04 -59.76 -20.90
C GLU A 439 -1.55 -60.01 -21.20
N LYS A 440 -0.99 -61.01 -20.52
CA LYS A 440 0.25 -61.66 -20.91
C LYS A 440 -0.06 -62.64 -22.06
N LYS A 441 0.42 -62.28 -23.26
CA LYS A 441 0.99 -63.15 -24.30
C LYS A 441 0.42 -64.57 -24.46
N SER A 442 -0.32 -64.79 -25.55
CA SER A 442 -0.17 -65.99 -26.38
C SER A 442 -0.63 -65.74 -27.82
N LYS A 443 0.26 -66.11 -28.76
CA LYS A 443 0.12 -66.04 -30.21
C LYS A 443 -0.79 -67.16 -30.72
N ALA A 444 -1.60 -66.89 -31.75
CA ALA A 444 -1.52 -67.54 -33.08
C ALA A 444 -2.84 -67.39 -33.86
N ASN A 445 -2.69 -66.84 -35.08
CA ASN A 445 -3.44 -67.05 -36.32
C ASN A 445 -4.82 -67.74 -36.25
N GLU A 446 -5.84 -67.10 -36.80
CA GLU A 446 -6.36 -67.48 -38.12
C GLU A 446 -7.32 -66.46 -38.73
N SER A 447 -7.33 -66.47 -40.05
CA SER A 447 -7.79 -65.44 -40.96
C SER A 447 -9.31 -65.41 -41.16
N ALA A 448 -9.78 -64.21 -41.50
CA ALA A 448 -10.88 -63.93 -42.42
C ALA A 448 -12.24 -64.61 -42.15
N ASN A 449 -13.23 -63.82 -41.71
CA ASN A 449 -14.32 -63.42 -42.61
C ASN A 449 -15.31 -62.43 -41.98
N ILE A 450 -15.77 -61.54 -42.85
CA ILE A 450 -16.72 -60.46 -42.65
C ILE A 450 -18.08 -61.03 -42.19
N SER A 451 -18.57 -60.64 -41.02
CA SER A 451 -20.01 -60.64 -40.75
C SER A 451 -20.38 -59.60 -39.69
N LEU A 452 -21.40 -58.81 -40.00
CA LEU A 452 -22.09 -57.98 -39.01
C LEU A 452 -22.81 -58.94 -38.05
N ARG A 453 -22.16 -59.24 -36.92
CA ARG A 453 -22.79 -59.86 -35.78
C ARG A 453 -22.57 -58.95 -34.59
N SER A 454 -23.70 -58.51 -34.04
CA SER A 454 -23.97 -58.40 -32.60
C SER A 454 -22.85 -58.91 -31.69
N ASP A 455 -21.79 -58.11 -31.50
CA ASP A 455 -20.84 -58.22 -30.39
C ASP A 455 -20.76 -56.85 -29.69
N ASN A 456 -21.89 -56.43 -29.13
CA ASN A 456 -21.88 -55.47 -28.01
C ASN A 456 -21.80 -56.27 -26.70
N GLN A 457 -20.77 -57.09 -26.54
CA GLN A 457 -20.44 -57.80 -25.30
C GLN A 457 -18.90 -57.85 -25.11
N SER A 458 -18.24 -56.69 -24.97
CA SER A 458 -16.89 -56.61 -24.38
C SER A 458 -16.46 -55.16 -24.05
N PHE A 459 -17.35 -54.39 -23.41
CA PHE A 459 -16.92 -53.30 -22.51
C PHE A 459 -17.92 -53.10 -21.36
N LEU A 460 -18.81 -54.08 -21.19
CA LEU A 460 -19.84 -54.14 -20.17
C LEU A 460 -19.48 -55.28 -19.22
N SER A 461 -18.58 -54.97 -18.31
CA SER A 461 -18.35 -55.76 -17.10
C SER A 461 -17.84 -54.80 -16.03
N THR A 462 -18.77 -54.26 -15.24
CA THR A 462 -18.74 -54.38 -13.76
C THR A 462 -17.40 -54.24 -13.01
N SER A 463 -16.44 -53.41 -13.43
CA SER A 463 -15.12 -53.34 -12.77
C SER A 463 -14.56 -51.94 -12.46
N SER A 464 -15.40 -50.92 -12.25
CA SER A 464 -14.91 -49.59 -11.80
C SER A 464 -15.21 -49.23 -10.35
N GLU A 465 -15.65 -50.17 -9.51
CA GLU A 465 -15.81 -49.90 -8.06
C GLU A 465 -14.47 -49.78 -7.31
N ILE A 466 -13.34 -50.16 -7.94
CA ILE A 466 -12.08 -50.42 -7.23
C ILE A 466 -11.09 -49.23 -7.18
N ASP A 467 -11.27 -48.14 -7.96
CA ASP A 467 -10.28 -47.05 -8.01
C ASP A 467 -10.76 -45.68 -7.48
N THR A 468 -11.94 -45.60 -6.86
CA THR A 468 -12.47 -44.31 -6.37
C THR A 468 -11.69 -43.77 -5.16
N GLU A 469 -10.95 -44.61 -4.43
CA GLU A 469 -10.24 -44.22 -3.20
C GLU A 469 -8.76 -43.89 -3.41
N VAL A 470 -8.09 -44.55 -4.36
CA VAL A 470 -6.63 -44.42 -4.57
C VAL A 470 -6.25 -43.05 -5.10
N LEU A 471 -7.00 -42.55 -6.11
CA LEU A 471 -6.70 -41.25 -6.72
C LEU A 471 -6.88 -40.07 -5.73
N PRO A 472 -7.97 -39.99 -4.92
CA PRO A 472 -8.07 -38.98 -3.88
C PRO A 472 -6.93 -39.02 -2.88
N GLN A 473 -6.54 -40.21 -2.40
CA GLN A 473 -5.42 -40.35 -1.45
C GLN A 473 -4.11 -39.86 -2.08
N LEU A 474 -3.85 -40.22 -3.34
CA LEU A 474 -2.66 -39.77 -4.06
C LEU A 474 -2.63 -38.24 -4.22
N ILE A 475 -3.76 -37.63 -4.57
CA ILE A 475 -3.88 -36.17 -4.67
C ILE A 475 -3.64 -35.52 -3.30
N GLU A 476 -4.21 -36.07 -2.23
CA GLU A 476 -3.98 -35.54 -0.88
C GLU A 476 -2.51 -35.61 -0.47
N THR A 477 -1.82 -36.70 -0.79
CA THR A 477 -0.36 -36.82 -0.58
C THR A 477 0.40 -35.77 -1.38
N VAL A 478 0.10 -35.58 -2.67
CA VAL A 478 0.72 -34.55 -3.51
C VAL A 478 0.57 -33.17 -2.88
N LEU A 479 -0.65 -32.81 -2.49
CA LEU A 479 -0.94 -31.50 -1.95
C LEU A 479 -0.29 -31.27 -0.59
N ALA A 480 -0.27 -32.28 0.27
CA ALA A 480 0.37 -32.20 1.58
C ALA A 480 1.88 -32.00 1.45
N GLU A 481 2.54 -32.78 0.57
CA GLU A 481 3.98 -32.68 0.33
C GLU A 481 4.35 -31.34 -0.31
N LEU A 482 3.63 -30.90 -1.35
CA LEU A 482 3.87 -29.61 -2.00
C LEU A 482 3.66 -28.44 -1.04
N SER A 483 2.58 -28.45 -0.25
CA SER A 483 2.33 -27.42 0.76
C SER A 483 3.46 -27.35 1.77
N ALA A 484 3.88 -28.50 2.33
CA ALA A 484 4.93 -28.56 3.33
C ALA A 484 6.27 -28.03 2.81
N VAL A 485 6.64 -28.38 1.57
CA VAL A 485 7.89 -27.94 0.94
C VAL A 485 7.87 -26.45 0.65
N ILE A 486 6.78 -25.95 0.04
CA ILE A 486 6.64 -24.54 -0.35
C ILE A 486 6.59 -23.64 0.90
N ASP A 487 5.83 -24.04 1.93
CA ASP A 487 5.71 -23.25 3.16
C ASP A 487 7.03 -23.22 3.94
N ALA A 488 7.78 -24.33 3.97
CA ALA A 488 9.09 -24.39 4.62
C ALA A 488 10.10 -23.47 3.90
N GLU A 489 10.11 -23.51 2.57
CA GLU A 489 10.97 -22.67 1.74
C GLU A 489 10.61 -21.18 1.88
N GLN A 490 9.32 -20.84 1.82
CA GLN A 490 8.85 -19.46 2.03
C GLN A 490 9.29 -18.91 3.38
N LYS A 491 9.08 -19.67 4.46
CA LYS A 491 9.48 -19.26 5.81
C LYS A 491 10.99 -19.06 5.90
N PHE A 492 11.78 -19.92 5.27
CA PHE A 492 13.22 -19.79 5.25
C PHE A 492 13.66 -18.55 4.48
N VAL A 493 13.21 -18.36 3.25
CA VAL A 493 13.59 -17.25 2.36
C VAL A 493 13.24 -15.90 2.98
N VAL A 494 12.03 -15.76 3.54
CA VAL A 494 11.59 -14.54 4.21
C VAL A 494 12.50 -14.20 5.39
N ARG A 495 12.88 -15.19 6.21
CA ARG A 495 13.74 -15.00 7.37
C ARG A 495 15.20 -14.75 7.00
N PHE A 496 15.75 -15.50 6.05
CA PHE A 496 17.17 -15.46 5.70
C PHE A 496 17.54 -14.23 4.90
N PHE A 497 16.69 -13.79 3.96
CA PHE A 497 16.88 -12.59 3.16
C PHE A 497 16.22 -11.34 3.76
N HIS A 498 15.63 -11.46 4.95
CA HIS A 498 14.95 -10.37 5.66
C HIS A 498 13.92 -9.67 4.78
N ILE A 499 13.21 -10.42 3.95
CA ILE A 499 12.19 -9.89 3.04
C ILE A 499 11.11 -9.24 3.91
N ASN A 500 10.75 -8.00 3.61
CA ASN A 500 9.83 -7.13 4.38
C ASN A 500 10.36 -6.50 5.67
N SER A 501 11.62 -6.69 6.06
CA SER A 501 12.18 -6.09 7.29
C SER A 501 12.08 -4.55 7.32
N GLU A 502 12.30 -3.87 6.19
CA GLU A 502 12.20 -2.40 6.09
C GLU A 502 10.76 -1.89 6.26
N LEU A 503 9.77 -2.66 5.80
CA LEU A 503 8.35 -2.33 5.94
C LEU A 503 7.87 -2.55 7.39
N LEU A 504 8.41 -3.57 8.06
CA LEU A 504 8.14 -3.85 9.47
C LEU A 504 8.78 -2.80 10.40
N ALA A 505 10.01 -2.34 10.10
CA ALA A 505 10.69 -1.32 10.89
C ALA A 505 9.98 0.05 10.90
N GLN A 506 9.23 0.37 9.85
CA GLN A 506 8.39 1.57 9.81
C GLN A 506 7.21 1.49 10.80
N PHE A 507 6.77 0.27 11.15
CA PHE A 507 5.63 0.04 12.04
C PHE A 507 5.97 0.33 13.51
N ASP A 508 7.19 0.00 13.94
CA ASP A 508 7.62 0.15 15.35
C ASP A 508 7.79 1.62 15.79
N THR A 509 7.88 2.57 14.84
CA THR A 509 8.05 4.01 15.16
C THR A 509 6.75 4.81 15.24
N THR A 510 5.59 4.18 14.94
CA THR A 510 4.27 4.84 14.91
C THR A 510 3.29 4.36 15.98
N SER A 511 3.76 3.58 16.96
CA SER A 511 2.93 2.99 18.02
C SER A 511 3.08 3.76 19.34
N THR A 512 2.28 4.82 19.53
CA THR A 512 1.71 5.32 20.82
C THR A 512 1.21 6.77 20.66
N GLY A 513 0.03 6.96 20.07
CA GLY A 513 -0.54 8.30 19.94
C GLY A 513 -1.93 8.33 19.33
N SER A 514 -2.93 8.19 20.19
CA SER A 514 -4.29 8.75 20.12
C SER A 514 -4.98 8.94 18.74
N GLY A 515 -6.08 8.20 18.55
CA GLY A 515 -7.35 8.74 18.05
C GLY A 515 -7.43 9.21 16.60
N ASP A 516 -8.21 8.47 15.80
CA ASP A 516 -8.89 8.92 14.58
C ASP A 516 -8.02 9.36 13.39
N SER A 517 -7.87 8.47 12.39
CA SER A 517 -8.22 8.77 10.97
C SER A 517 -7.77 7.67 9.98
N SER A 518 -8.78 7.07 9.32
CA SER A 518 -8.77 6.48 7.96
C SER A 518 -7.81 5.33 7.59
N SER A 519 -8.43 4.16 7.42
CA SER A 519 -7.93 2.83 7.09
C SER A 519 -7.60 2.57 5.60
N LEU A 520 -6.70 3.35 4.99
CA LEU A 520 -6.25 3.08 3.59
C LEU A 520 -4.77 2.69 3.42
N GLY A 521 -3.91 2.80 4.45
CA GLY A 521 -2.48 2.50 4.34
C GLY A 521 -2.11 1.01 4.46
N GLY A 522 -2.78 0.25 5.34
CA GLY A 522 -2.39 -1.12 5.67
C GLY A 522 -2.56 -2.14 4.53
N ARG A 523 -3.67 -2.07 3.78
CA ARG A 523 -3.95 -3.01 2.67
C ARG A 523 -3.01 -2.85 1.47
N SER A 524 -2.42 -1.67 1.27
CA SER A 524 -1.47 -1.45 0.17
C SER A 524 -0.09 -2.02 0.49
N MET A 525 0.32 -1.93 1.77
CA MET A 525 1.60 -2.42 2.24
C MET A 525 1.64 -3.95 2.32
N GLU A 526 0.58 -4.59 2.81
CA GLU A 526 0.45 -6.06 2.77
C GLU A 526 0.51 -6.61 1.34
N LYS A 527 -0.12 -5.92 0.37
CA LYS A 527 -0.03 -6.28 -1.04
C LYS A 527 1.40 -6.21 -1.56
N HIS A 528 2.15 -5.16 -1.22
CA HIS A 528 3.56 -5.01 -1.63
C HIS A 528 4.47 -6.07 -1.01
N MET A 529 4.27 -6.37 0.29
CA MET A 529 4.99 -7.42 0.99
C MET A 529 4.76 -8.79 0.33
N ASN A 530 3.51 -9.10 0.03
CA ASN A 530 3.15 -10.35 -0.65
C ASN A 530 3.73 -10.43 -2.07
N GLU A 531 3.90 -9.30 -2.76
CA GLU A 531 4.43 -9.30 -4.12
C GLU A 531 5.93 -9.63 -4.19
N GLN A 532 6.75 -9.13 -3.26
CA GLN A 532 8.17 -9.50 -3.21
C GLN A 532 8.35 -11.00 -2.92
N VAL A 533 7.59 -11.52 -1.96
CA VAL A 533 7.59 -12.95 -1.63
C VAL A 533 7.17 -13.77 -2.85
N ARG A 534 6.10 -13.36 -3.55
CA ARG A 534 5.65 -14.01 -4.79
C ARG A 534 6.69 -14.01 -5.90
N HIS A 535 7.43 -12.92 -6.09
CA HIS A 535 8.45 -12.85 -7.12
C HIS A 535 9.58 -13.86 -6.85
N VAL A 536 10.08 -13.91 -5.60
CA VAL A 536 11.14 -14.86 -5.22
C VAL A 536 10.64 -16.31 -5.28
N MET A 537 9.48 -16.59 -4.68
CA MET A 537 8.90 -17.93 -4.66
C MET A 537 8.49 -18.40 -6.07
N GLY A 538 8.02 -17.47 -6.92
CA GLY A 538 7.70 -17.69 -8.33
C GLY A 538 8.90 -18.21 -9.10
N ASN A 539 10.05 -17.55 -8.97
CA ASN A 539 11.27 -17.97 -9.65
C ASN A 539 11.84 -19.26 -9.06
N LEU A 540 11.69 -19.51 -7.75
CA LEU A 540 12.12 -20.77 -7.13
C LEU A 540 11.33 -21.98 -7.63
N PHE A 541 10.02 -21.83 -7.82
CA PHE A 541 9.09 -22.92 -8.15
C PHE A 541 8.51 -22.84 -9.57
N ASP A 542 9.14 -22.10 -10.49
CA ASP A 542 8.66 -21.88 -11.86
C ASP A 542 8.33 -23.19 -12.61
N SER A 543 9.14 -24.22 -12.39
CA SER A 543 8.96 -25.55 -13.00
C SER A 543 7.72 -26.31 -12.48
N LEU A 544 7.17 -25.96 -11.33
CA LEU A 544 6.09 -26.72 -10.67
C LEU A 544 4.81 -26.78 -11.51
N ASN A 545 4.44 -25.68 -12.16
CA ASN A 545 3.23 -25.64 -13.01
C ASN A 545 3.31 -26.63 -14.18
N ILE A 546 4.50 -26.79 -14.77
CA ILE A 546 4.73 -27.73 -15.88
C ILE A 546 4.57 -29.17 -15.39
N HIS A 547 5.13 -29.49 -14.22
CA HIS A 547 5.01 -30.83 -13.62
C HIS A 547 3.58 -31.17 -13.22
N LEU A 548 2.86 -30.21 -12.65
CA LEU A 548 1.45 -30.37 -12.30
C LEU A 548 0.57 -30.61 -13.54
N ASP A 549 0.78 -29.86 -14.63
CA ASP A 549 0.06 -30.10 -15.89
C ASP A 549 0.41 -31.49 -16.47
N SER A 550 1.69 -31.86 -16.45
CA SER A 550 2.15 -33.20 -16.89
C SER A 550 1.49 -34.32 -16.08
N PHE A 551 1.43 -34.17 -14.75
CA PHE A 551 0.76 -35.10 -13.85
C PHE A 551 -0.74 -35.20 -14.15
N CYS A 552 -1.45 -34.07 -14.24
CA CYS A 552 -2.87 -34.06 -14.57
C CYS A 552 -3.13 -34.76 -15.92
N ARG A 553 -2.31 -34.49 -16.94
CA ARG A 553 -2.39 -35.14 -18.25
C ARG A 553 -2.13 -36.64 -18.17
N ALA A 554 -1.15 -37.08 -17.37
CA ALA A 554 -0.84 -38.49 -17.21
C ALA A 554 -2.00 -39.24 -16.53
N VAL A 555 -2.58 -38.67 -15.46
CA VAL A 555 -3.78 -39.22 -14.81
C VAL A 555 -4.95 -39.33 -15.78
N CYS A 556 -5.19 -38.29 -16.58
CA CYS A 556 -6.26 -38.29 -17.59
C CYS A 556 -5.94 -39.22 -18.78
N ARG A 557 -4.67 -39.49 -19.10
CA ARG A 557 -4.29 -40.43 -20.17
C ARG A 557 -4.60 -41.88 -19.79
N HIS A 558 -4.43 -42.24 -18.51
CA HIS A 558 -4.77 -43.59 -18.04
C HIS A 558 -6.27 -43.85 -18.07
N ASN A 559 -7.07 -42.89 -17.61
CA ASN A 559 -8.51 -42.91 -17.74
C ASN A 559 -9.02 -41.47 -17.85
N PRO A 560 -9.51 -41.03 -19.01
CA PRO A 560 -9.96 -39.64 -19.20
C PRO A 560 -11.05 -39.20 -18.21
N SER A 561 -11.87 -40.13 -17.73
CA SER A 561 -12.93 -39.82 -16.74
C SER A 561 -12.40 -39.44 -15.36
N ASN A 562 -11.13 -39.72 -15.04
CA ASN A 562 -10.48 -39.31 -13.79
C ASN A 562 -10.51 -37.79 -13.58
N VAL A 563 -10.61 -37.01 -14.67
CA VAL A 563 -10.71 -35.55 -14.60
C VAL A 563 -11.96 -35.08 -13.84
N LEU A 564 -13.05 -35.85 -13.88
CA LEU A 564 -14.28 -35.54 -13.13
C LEU A 564 -14.00 -35.54 -11.62
N LEU A 565 -13.32 -36.59 -11.14
CA LEU A 565 -12.97 -36.73 -9.73
C LEU A 565 -11.92 -35.70 -9.30
N LEU A 566 -10.88 -35.50 -10.12
CA LEU A 566 -9.87 -34.46 -9.90
C LEU A 566 -10.50 -33.08 -9.75
N PHE A 567 -11.45 -32.73 -10.61
CA PHE A 567 -12.10 -31.42 -10.60
C PHE A 567 -12.93 -31.18 -9.33
N VAL A 568 -13.66 -32.19 -8.85
CA VAL A 568 -14.44 -32.10 -7.61
C VAL A 568 -13.53 -31.96 -6.38
N ILE A 569 -12.52 -32.82 -6.25
CA ILE A 569 -11.60 -32.82 -5.10
C ILE A 569 -10.86 -31.48 -5.00
N MET A 570 -10.30 -31.04 -6.12
CA MET A 570 -9.47 -29.85 -6.16
C MET A 570 -10.30 -28.58 -5.96
N SER A 571 -11.50 -28.53 -6.53
CA SER A 571 -12.42 -27.41 -6.29
C SER A 571 -12.77 -27.30 -4.81
N LYS A 572 -13.14 -28.41 -4.15
CA LYS A 572 -13.47 -28.45 -2.71
C LYS A 572 -12.31 -27.95 -1.84
N LYS A 573 -11.07 -28.36 -2.16
CA LYS A 573 -9.88 -27.97 -1.39
C LYS A 573 -9.52 -26.49 -1.56
N VAL A 574 -9.93 -25.81 -2.65
CA VAL A 574 -9.70 -24.34 -2.83
C VAL A 574 -10.52 -23.52 -1.85
N LEU A 575 -11.68 -24.00 -1.43
CA LEU A 575 -12.57 -23.29 -0.53
C LEU A 575 -12.16 -23.39 0.93
N LEU A 576 -11.21 -24.27 1.26
CA LEU A 576 -10.67 -24.34 2.61
C LEU A 576 -9.91 -23.04 2.91
N PRO A 577 -10.00 -22.49 4.13
CA PRO A 577 -9.23 -21.33 4.52
C PRO A 577 -7.74 -21.60 4.32
N GLN A 578 -7.11 -20.86 3.41
CA GLN A 578 -5.66 -20.87 3.22
C GLN A 578 -5.11 -19.51 3.61
N ASP A 579 -3.86 -19.48 4.05
CA ASP A 579 -3.16 -18.22 4.31
C ASP A 579 -2.96 -17.48 2.97
N PRO A 580 -3.61 -16.33 2.74
CA PRO A 580 -3.50 -15.61 1.47
C PRO A 580 -2.08 -15.09 1.19
N SER A 581 -1.21 -15.10 2.20
CA SER A 581 0.22 -14.77 2.07
C SER A 581 1.07 -15.98 1.66
N SER A 582 0.54 -17.21 1.66
CA SER A 582 1.27 -18.39 1.19
C SER A 582 1.30 -18.45 -0.34
N TYR A 583 2.49 -18.65 -0.89
CA TYR A 583 2.71 -18.90 -2.30
C TYR A 583 2.03 -20.21 -2.77
N PHE A 584 1.86 -21.18 -1.87
CA PHE A 584 1.14 -22.43 -2.18
C PHE A 584 -0.28 -22.13 -2.66
N SER A 585 -0.99 -21.20 -2.03
CA SER A 585 -2.37 -20.83 -2.42
C SER A 585 -2.49 -20.30 -3.85
N ILE A 586 -1.48 -19.57 -4.32
CA ILE A 586 -1.45 -19.02 -5.69
C ILE A 586 -1.21 -20.14 -6.70
N THR A 587 -0.24 -21.01 -6.41
CA THR A 587 0.05 -22.18 -7.24
C THR A 587 -1.14 -23.14 -7.28
N PHE A 588 -1.80 -23.31 -6.13
CA PHE A 588 -2.99 -24.14 -5.98
C PHE A 588 -4.16 -23.62 -6.83
N GLY A 589 -4.39 -22.30 -6.85
CA GLY A 589 -5.36 -21.68 -7.75
C GLY A 589 -5.05 -21.93 -9.24
N SER A 590 -3.78 -21.86 -9.62
CA SER A 590 -3.32 -22.14 -10.99
C SER A 590 -3.58 -23.60 -11.40
N LEU A 591 -3.37 -24.54 -10.47
CA LEU A 591 -3.67 -25.96 -10.67
C LEU A 591 -5.16 -26.22 -10.91
N VAL A 592 -6.05 -25.57 -10.17
CA VAL A 592 -7.50 -25.73 -10.37
C VAL A 592 -7.93 -25.22 -11.75
N VAL A 593 -7.32 -24.14 -12.24
CA VAL A 593 -7.54 -23.65 -13.61
C VAL A 593 -7.06 -24.67 -14.65
N LEU A 594 -5.90 -25.30 -14.45
CA LEU A 594 -5.39 -26.35 -15.32
C LEU A 594 -6.34 -27.56 -15.36
N ILE A 595 -6.82 -28.02 -14.21
CA ILE A 595 -7.76 -29.15 -14.13
C ILE A 595 -9.09 -28.82 -14.80
N LYS A 596 -9.60 -27.60 -14.62
CA LYS A 596 -10.80 -27.13 -15.32
C LYS A 596 -10.61 -27.16 -16.85
N ARG A 597 -9.45 -26.73 -17.36
CA ARG A 597 -9.15 -26.84 -18.80
C ARG A 597 -9.15 -28.28 -19.30
N GLN A 598 -8.65 -29.22 -18.49
CA GLN A 598 -8.72 -30.65 -18.83
C GLN A 598 -10.14 -31.20 -18.77
N PHE A 599 -10.96 -30.75 -17.82
CA PHE A 599 -12.38 -31.08 -17.77
C PHE A 599 -13.09 -30.61 -19.06
N ASP A 600 -12.91 -29.34 -19.44
CA ASP A 600 -13.50 -28.77 -20.65
C ASP A 600 -13.06 -29.55 -21.91
N ALA A 601 -11.78 -29.91 -22.02
CA ALA A 601 -11.25 -30.72 -23.12
C ALA A 601 -11.82 -32.14 -23.16
N PHE A 602 -11.98 -32.78 -22.00
CA PHE A 602 -12.59 -34.10 -21.88
C PHE A 602 -14.07 -34.09 -22.30
N ILE A 603 -14.85 -33.09 -21.87
CA ILE A 603 -16.25 -32.93 -22.29
C ILE A 603 -16.33 -32.72 -23.81
N GLN A 604 -15.44 -31.92 -24.40
CA GLN A 604 -15.39 -31.72 -25.85
C GLN A 604 -15.06 -33.01 -26.61
N MET A 605 -14.15 -33.84 -26.07
CA MET A 605 -13.84 -35.15 -26.62
C MET A 605 -15.05 -36.09 -26.58
N GLU A 606 -15.76 -36.18 -25.44
CA GLU A 606 -17.00 -36.98 -25.32
C GLU A 606 -18.09 -36.49 -26.28
N CYS A 607 -18.29 -35.17 -26.40
CA CYS A 607 -19.23 -34.59 -27.39
C CYS A 607 -18.87 -35.01 -28.82
N SER A 608 -17.58 -34.98 -29.17
CA SER A 608 -17.12 -35.41 -30.49
C SER A 608 -17.44 -36.88 -30.74
N GLN A 609 -17.21 -37.75 -29.74
CA GLN A 609 -17.53 -39.18 -29.83
C GLN A 609 -19.04 -39.46 -29.92
N TYR A 610 -19.89 -38.69 -29.22
CA TYR A 610 -21.34 -38.89 -29.26
C TYR A 610 -21.97 -38.45 -30.59
N SER A 611 -21.39 -37.42 -31.23
CA SER A 611 -21.83 -36.95 -32.55
C SER A 611 -21.20 -37.74 -33.71
N GLU A 612 -20.26 -38.64 -33.44
CA GLU A 612 -19.56 -39.40 -34.46
C GLU A 612 -20.38 -40.61 -34.92
N VAL A 613 -20.63 -40.70 -36.23
CA VAL A 613 -21.36 -41.81 -36.84
C VAL A 613 -20.54 -42.38 -37.99
N ARG A 614 -19.96 -43.57 -37.78
CA ARG A 614 -19.17 -44.28 -38.78
C ARG A 614 -19.96 -45.47 -39.33
N ILE A 615 -20.54 -45.31 -40.52
CA ILE A 615 -21.24 -46.38 -41.25
C ILE A 615 -20.51 -46.59 -42.57
N ALA A 616 -19.85 -47.73 -42.71
CA ALA A 616 -18.99 -48.02 -43.88
C ALA A 616 -19.69 -48.88 -44.97
N LYS A 617 -20.80 -49.52 -44.64
CA LYS A 617 -21.54 -50.43 -45.54
C LYS A 617 -23.02 -50.17 -45.44
N LYS A 618 -23.77 -50.43 -46.52
CA LYS A 618 -25.23 -50.27 -46.54
C LYS A 618 -25.89 -51.18 -45.49
N THR A 619 -26.32 -50.61 -44.38
CA THR A 619 -26.86 -51.34 -43.23
C THR A 619 -28.12 -50.67 -42.69
N ARG A 620 -28.95 -51.43 -41.97
CA ARG A 620 -30.05 -50.86 -41.18
C ARG A 620 -29.47 -50.24 -39.92
N ILE A 621 -29.96 -49.06 -39.58
CA ILE A 621 -29.58 -48.33 -38.37
C ILE A 621 -30.71 -48.56 -37.36
N GLY A 622 -30.35 -49.04 -36.17
CA GLY A 622 -31.26 -49.12 -35.02
C GLY A 622 -30.92 -48.05 -33.99
N ILE A 623 -31.05 -48.40 -32.70
CA ILE A 623 -30.69 -47.53 -31.59
C ILE A 623 -29.17 -47.27 -31.57
N LEU A 624 -28.78 -46.00 -31.51
CA LEU A 624 -27.39 -45.58 -31.50
C LEU A 624 -26.74 -45.87 -30.13
N PRO A 625 -25.53 -46.49 -30.10
CA PRO A 625 -24.81 -46.76 -28.86
C PRO A 625 -24.47 -45.49 -28.05
N SER A 626 -24.44 -44.31 -28.68
CA SER A 626 -24.18 -43.04 -28.02
C SER A 626 -25.20 -42.70 -26.94
N ILE A 627 -26.47 -43.13 -27.09
CA ILE A 627 -27.54 -42.90 -26.09
C ILE A 627 -27.22 -43.65 -24.79
N PHE A 628 -26.85 -44.93 -24.88
CA PHE A 628 -26.47 -45.74 -23.73
C PHE A 628 -25.14 -45.27 -23.10
N ARG A 629 -24.16 -44.87 -23.91
CA ARG A 629 -22.89 -44.29 -23.42
C ARG A 629 -23.14 -43.01 -22.63
N PHE A 630 -23.99 -42.12 -23.16
CA PHE A 630 -24.43 -40.91 -22.46
C PHE A 630 -25.08 -41.24 -21.11
N ALA A 631 -26.01 -42.21 -21.06
CA ALA A 631 -26.64 -42.63 -19.81
C ALA A 631 -25.62 -43.10 -18.76
N ASN A 632 -24.65 -43.93 -19.16
CA ASN A 632 -23.60 -44.41 -18.27
C ASN A 632 -22.62 -43.31 -17.84
N PHE A 633 -22.38 -42.33 -18.70
CA PHE A 633 -21.61 -41.14 -18.33
C PHE A 633 -22.33 -40.35 -17.25
N VAL A 634 -23.61 -40.02 -17.47
CA VAL A 634 -24.42 -39.24 -16.52
C VAL A 634 -24.51 -39.93 -15.17
N ARG A 635 -24.82 -41.25 -15.13
CA ARG A 635 -24.88 -42.01 -13.86
C ARG A 635 -23.56 -41.92 -13.08
N ARG A 636 -22.41 -42.05 -13.75
CA ARG A 636 -21.09 -41.93 -13.11
C ARG A 636 -20.80 -40.50 -12.65
N ALA A 637 -21.13 -39.51 -13.48
CA ALA A 637 -20.89 -38.12 -13.17
C ALA A 637 -21.76 -37.64 -11.98
N GLU A 638 -23.02 -38.06 -11.88
CA GLU A 638 -23.89 -37.73 -10.74
C GLU A 638 -23.35 -38.27 -9.42
N ILE A 639 -22.78 -39.48 -9.40
CA ILE A 639 -22.14 -40.05 -8.20
C ILE A 639 -20.93 -39.19 -7.78
N ILE A 640 -20.09 -38.78 -8.73
CA ILE A 640 -18.87 -38.01 -8.44
C ILE A 640 -19.20 -36.58 -8.00
N PHE A 641 -20.22 -35.95 -8.58
CA PHE A 641 -20.62 -34.57 -8.31
C PHE A 641 -21.72 -34.44 -7.25
N GLU A 642 -21.99 -35.51 -6.50
CA GLU A 642 -22.94 -35.46 -5.40
C GLU A 642 -22.50 -34.39 -4.39
N ASN A 643 -23.35 -33.38 -4.18
CA ASN A 643 -23.07 -32.20 -3.33
C ASN A 643 -21.82 -31.39 -3.71
N ALA A 644 -21.35 -31.48 -4.96
CA ALA A 644 -20.20 -30.71 -5.42
C ALA A 644 -20.57 -29.25 -5.72
N GLU A 645 -19.77 -28.30 -5.24
CA GLU A 645 -20.01 -26.86 -5.45
C GLU A 645 -19.92 -26.43 -6.93
N ARG A 646 -19.20 -27.21 -7.75
CA ARG A 646 -19.05 -26.99 -9.20
C ARG A 646 -20.11 -27.70 -10.04
N ARG A 647 -21.27 -28.07 -9.47
CA ARG A 647 -22.36 -28.73 -10.20
C ARG A 647 -22.81 -27.96 -11.45
N THR A 648 -22.75 -26.63 -11.42
CA THR A 648 -23.12 -25.78 -12.56
C THR A 648 -22.24 -25.99 -13.81
N ASP A 649 -20.98 -26.39 -13.64
CA ASP A 649 -20.11 -26.74 -14.77
C ASP A 649 -20.50 -28.09 -15.39
N LEU A 650 -20.94 -29.05 -14.56
CA LEU A 650 -21.47 -30.34 -15.03
C LEU A 650 -22.81 -30.17 -15.76
N GLU A 651 -23.71 -29.33 -15.26
CA GLU A 651 -24.99 -29.04 -15.92
C GLU A 651 -24.77 -28.46 -17.33
N LYS A 652 -23.80 -27.56 -17.50
CA LYS A 652 -23.38 -27.07 -18.84
C LYS A 652 -22.85 -28.19 -19.73
N ALA A 653 -22.05 -29.09 -19.18
CA ALA A 653 -21.55 -30.25 -19.91
C ALA A 653 -22.69 -31.16 -20.39
N TYR A 654 -23.72 -31.39 -19.56
CA TYR A 654 -24.89 -32.18 -19.95
C TYR A 654 -25.64 -31.62 -21.14
N PHE A 655 -25.84 -30.29 -21.21
CA PHE A 655 -26.45 -29.67 -22.39
C PHE A 655 -25.66 -29.95 -23.66
N ASN A 656 -24.33 -29.83 -23.60
CA ASN A 656 -23.44 -30.07 -24.74
C ASN A 656 -23.44 -31.55 -25.16
N LEU A 657 -23.36 -32.47 -24.20
CA LEU A 657 -23.38 -33.91 -24.46
C LEU A 657 -24.72 -34.37 -25.04
N CYS A 658 -25.84 -33.89 -24.49
CA CYS A 658 -27.18 -34.20 -25.01
C CYS A 658 -27.35 -33.67 -26.45
N ARG A 659 -26.90 -32.44 -26.72
CA ARG A 659 -26.87 -31.87 -28.08
C ARG A 659 -26.01 -32.72 -29.03
N ALA A 660 -24.84 -33.18 -28.59
CA ALA A 660 -23.98 -34.03 -29.40
C ALA A 660 -24.63 -35.39 -29.74
N VAL A 661 -25.40 -35.97 -28.80
CA VAL A 661 -26.22 -37.17 -29.08
C VAL A 661 -27.26 -36.86 -30.16
N CYS A 662 -27.98 -35.74 -30.05
CA CYS A 662 -28.93 -35.31 -31.08
C CYS A 662 -28.28 -35.09 -32.46
N ASP A 663 -27.10 -34.48 -32.52
CA ASP A 663 -26.33 -34.31 -33.76
C ASP A 663 -25.91 -35.67 -34.36
N GLY A 664 -25.56 -36.62 -33.50
CA GLY A 664 -25.30 -38.02 -33.89
C GLY A 664 -26.53 -38.68 -34.53
N ILE A 665 -27.71 -38.51 -33.94
CA ILE A 665 -28.98 -39.00 -34.50
C ILE A 665 -29.24 -38.41 -35.89
N GLN A 666 -29.04 -37.09 -36.05
CA GLN A 666 -29.23 -36.42 -37.34
C GLN A 666 -28.25 -36.92 -38.40
N LYS A 667 -26.97 -37.07 -38.07
CA LYS A 667 -25.95 -37.60 -38.98
C LYS A 667 -26.22 -39.05 -39.37
N ALA A 668 -26.68 -39.88 -38.43
CA ALA A 668 -27.07 -41.26 -38.72
C ALA A 668 -28.26 -41.31 -39.69
N ALA A 669 -29.28 -40.47 -39.46
CA ALA A 669 -30.47 -40.40 -40.29
C ALA A 669 -30.21 -39.84 -41.70
N ALA A 670 -29.19 -39.00 -41.86
CA ALA A 670 -28.76 -38.43 -43.15
C ALA A 670 -27.70 -39.27 -43.88
N ASN A 671 -27.23 -40.38 -43.29
CA ASN A 671 -26.15 -41.17 -43.85
C ASN A 671 -26.58 -41.92 -45.10
N GLN A 672 -25.86 -41.74 -46.21
CA GLN A 672 -26.14 -42.41 -47.50
C GLN A 672 -26.07 -43.95 -47.47
N TYR A 673 -25.39 -44.53 -46.47
CA TYR A 673 -25.33 -45.97 -46.27
C TYR A 673 -26.48 -46.50 -45.39
N SER A 674 -27.38 -45.65 -44.91
CA SER A 674 -28.58 -46.12 -44.21
C SER A 674 -29.52 -46.85 -45.16
N LYS A 675 -29.94 -48.07 -44.79
CA LYS A 675 -31.06 -48.78 -45.40
C LYS A 675 -32.40 -48.47 -44.72
N SER A 676 -32.37 -47.82 -43.57
CA SER A 676 -33.58 -47.44 -42.80
C SER A 676 -34.09 -46.08 -43.29
N PRO A 677 -35.42 -45.87 -43.39
CA PRO A 677 -35.98 -44.55 -43.69
C PRO A 677 -35.48 -43.50 -42.68
N SER A 678 -35.18 -42.28 -43.15
CA SER A 678 -34.62 -41.23 -42.29
C SER A 678 -35.50 -40.93 -41.07
N SER A 679 -36.82 -40.85 -41.29
CA SER A 679 -37.81 -40.63 -40.22
C SER A 679 -37.78 -41.74 -39.16
N VAL A 680 -37.59 -43.00 -39.56
CA VAL A 680 -37.50 -44.15 -38.65
C VAL A 680 -36.27 -44.07 -37.76
N VAL A 681 -35.11 -43.78 -38.35
CA VAL A 681 -33.87 -43.59 -37.58
C VAL A 681 -34.05 -42.51 -36.53
N LYS A 682 -34.71 -41.40 -36.90
CA LYS A 682 -34.93 -40.28 -35.98
C LYS A 682 -35.91 -40.64 -34.87
N PHE A 683 -37.13 -41.07 -35.18
CA PHE A 683 -38.12 -41.27 -34.11
C PHE A 683 -37.76 -42.43 -33.17
N GLU A 684 -37.10 -43.50 -33.65
CA GLU A 684 -36.68 -44.60 -32.76
C GLU A 684 -35.60 -44.12 -31.78
N ASN A 685 -34.62 -43.36 -32.27
CA ASN A 685 -33.55 -42.84 -31.42
C ASN A 685 -34.00 -41.70 -30.51
N TYR A 686 -34.90 -40.81 -30.96
CA TYR A 686 -35.47 -39.77 -30.10
C TYR A 686 -36.41 -40.36 -29.04
N HIS A 687 -37.11 -41.45 -29.34
CA HIS A 687 -37.87 -42.20 -28.34
C HIS A 687 -36.95 -42.81 -27.28
N GLU A 688 -35.88 -43.49 -27.69
CA GLU A 688 -34.92 -44.06 -26.74
C GLU A 688 -34.25 -42.97 -25.89
N LEU A 689 -33.89 -41.83 -26.51
CA LEU A 689 -33.35 -40.68 -25.79
C LEU A 689 -34.36 -40.12 -24.78
N TYR A 690 -35.64 -40.02 -25.15
CA TYR A 690 -36.71 -39.60 -24.24
C TYR A 690 -36.85 -40.56 -23.05
N LEU A 691 -36.83 -41.88 -23.28
CA LEU A 691 -36.88 -42.88 -22.21
C LEU A 691 -35.66 -42.77 -21.29
N THR A 692 -34.46 -42.66 -21.87
CA THR A 692 -33.20 -42.48 -21.15
C THR A 692 -33.24 -41.23 -20.27
N LEU A 693 -33.65 -40.08 -20.81
CA LEU A 693 -33.77 -38.83 -20.06
C LEU A 693 -34.85 -38.89 -18.97
N SER A 694 -35.91 -39.66 -19.19
CA SER A 694 -36.98 -39.89 -18.20
C SER A 694 -36.51 -40.79 -17.04
N GLU A 695 -35.64 -41.76 -17.34
CA GLU A 695 -35.03 -42.64 -16.34
C GLU A 695 -34.00 -41.88 -15.49
N LEU A 696 -33.11 -41.10 -16.12
CA LEU A 696 -32.03 -40.37 -15.43
C LEU A 696 -32.54 -39.24 -14.51
N LYS A 697 -33.71 -38.65 -14.78
CA LYS A 697 -34.36 -37.61 -13.95
C LYS A 697 -33.48 -36.40 -13.61
N ILE A 698 -32.63 -35.96 -14.54
CA ILE A 698 -31.78 -34.77 -14.38
C ILE A 698 -32.58 -33.49 -14.67
N SER A 699 -32.76 -32.65 -13.65
CA SER A 699 -33.61 -31.44 -13.73
C SER A 699 -33.19 -30.44 -14.82
N CYS A 700 -31.89 -30.20 -14.99
CA CYS A 700 -31.41 -29.27 -16.01
C CYS A 700 -31.71 -29.74 -17.45
N LEU A 701 -31.97 -31.03 -17.67
CA LEU A 701 -32.28 -31.61 -18.99
C LEU A 701 -33.79 -31.75 -19.25
N ASP A 702 -34.66 -31.16 -18.41
CA ASP A 702 -36.11 -31.28 -18.56
C ASP A 702 -36.63 -30.73 -19.89
N GLN A 703 -36.03 -29.65 -20.41
CA GLN A 703 -36.40 -29.10 -21.72
C GLN A 703 -35.99 -30.06 -22.85
N GLN A 704 -34.77 -30.61 -22.80
CA GLN A 704 -34.27 -31.58 -23.78
C GLN A 704 -35.10 -32.86 -23.79
N ARG A 705 -35.62 -33.28 -22.64
CA ARG A 705 -36.58 -34.39 -22.55
C ARG A 705 -37.88 -34.07 -23.29
N LYS A 706 -38.42 -32.86 -23.13
CA LYS A 706 -39.63 -32.41 -23.86
C LYS A 706 -39.35 -32.30 -25.36
N ASP A 707 -38.19 -31.77 -25.75
CA ASP A 707 -37.78 -31.63 -27.14
C ASP A 707 -37.59 -33.00 -27.81
N ALA A 708 -36.97 -33.98 -27.13
CA ALA A 708 -36.84 -35.34 -27.64
C ALA A 708 -38.21 -36.01 -27.87
N LYS A 709 -39.18 -35.78 -26.97
CA LYS A 709 -40.56 -36.24 -27.17
C LYS A 709 -41.22 -35.59 -28.39
N ALA A 710 -41.09 -34.27 -28.53
CA ALA A 710 -41.66 -33.53 -29.66
C ALA A 710 -41.03 -33.96 -31.00
N LEU A 711 -39.71 -34.11 -31.06
CA LEU A 711 -38.98 -34.58 -32.24
C LEU A 711 -39.36 -36.01 -32.63
N LYS A 712 -39.60 -36.88 -31.64
CA LYS A 712 -40.15 -38.22 -31.88
C LYS A 712 -41.52 -38.12 -32.58
N GLU A 713 -42.45 -37.35 -32.01
CA GLU A 713 -43.81 -37.19 -32.55
C GLU A 713 -43.80 -36.56 -33.97
N GLU A 714 -43.00 -35.51 -34.18
CA GLU A 714 -42.80 -34.89 -35.49
C GLU A 714 -42.31 -35.88 -36.56
N HIS A 715 -41.35 -36.74 -36.21
CA HIS A 715 -40.79 -37.70 -37.15
C HIS A 715 -41.66 -38.94 -37.35
N ILE A 716 -42.51 -39.31 -36.37
CA ILE A 716 -43.59 -40.28 -36.61
C ILE A 716 -44.58 -39.69 -37.62
N ASP A 717 -45.05 -38.45 -37.43
CA ASP A 717 -45.96 -37.78 -38.37
C ASP A 717 -45.38 -37.68 -39.79
N ALA A 718 -44.09 -37.37 -39.91
CA ALA A 718 -43.40 -37.32 -41.20
C ALA A 718 -43.35 -38.70 -41.89
N TYR A 719 -43.05 -39.76 -41.12
CA TYR A 719 -43.06 -41.13 -41.62
C TYR A 719 -44.47 -41.56 -42.05
N VAL A 720 -45.48 -41.19 -41.26
CA VAL A 720 -46.89 -41.43 -41.57
C VAL A 720 -47.24 -40.81 -42.91
N LYS A 721 -47.03 -39.51 -43.09
CA LYS A 721 -47.31 -38.80 -44.35
C LYS A 721 -46.61 -39.41 -45.57
N GLU A 722 -45.38 -39.90 -45.43
CA GLU A 722 -44.61 -40.50 -46.54
C GLU A 722 -45.19 -41.84 -47.04
N PHE A 723 -45.74 -42.67 -46.14
CA PHE A 723 -46.18 -44.04 -46.48
C PHE A 723 -47.69 -44.21 -46.57
N MET A 724 -48.48 -43.30 -46.01
CA MET A 724 -49.95 -43.37 -45.99
C MET A 724 -50.60 -43.46 -47.37
N GLY A 725 -50.03 -42.77 -48.35
CA GLY A 725 -50.57 -42.71 -49.70
C GLY A 725 -50.52 -44.00 -50.52
N ARG A 726 -49.75 -44.99 -50.08
CA ARG A 726 -49.44 -46.17 -50.92
C ARG A 726 -50.63 -47.12 -51.13
N PRO A 727 -51.48 -47.43 -50.15
CA PRO A 727 -52.63 -48.32 -50.36
C PRO A 727 -53.71 -47.71 -51.29
N LEU A 728 -53.77 -46.38 -51.41
CA LEU A 728 -54.73 -45.64 -52.23
C LEU A 728 -54.03 -44.76 -53.28
N LYS A 729 -52.89 -45.22 -53.81
CA LYS A 729 -51.98 -44.38 -54.61
C LYS A 729 -52.64 -43.74 -55.83
N GLU A 730 -53.51 -44.48 -56.55
CA GLU A 730 -54.14 -43.98 -57.78
C GLU A 730 -55.24 -42.98 -57.43
N ILE A 731 -56.02 -43.23 -56.36
CA ILE A 731 -56.99 -42.28 -55.80
C ILE A 731 -56.29 -41.00 -55.33
N GLN A 732 -55.18 -41.11 -54.62
CA GLN A 732 -54.38 -39.97 -54.19
C GLN A 732 -53.89 -39.16 -55.39
N THR A 733 -53.27 -39.81 -56.37
CA THR A 733 -52.75 -39.14 -57.56
C THR A 733 -53.88 -38.43 -58.32
N PHE A 734 -55.07 -39.04 -58.39
CA PHE A 734 -56.24 -38.43 -59.01
C PHE A 734 -56.69 -37.18 -58.27
N PHE A 735 -56.87 -37.24 -56.95
CA PHE A 735 -57.33 -36.07 -56.17
C PHE A 735 -56.27 -34.98 -56.01
N ASP A 736 -54.99 -35.33 -55.96
CA ASP A 736 -53.88 -34.35 -56.00
C ASP A 736 -53.92 -33.57 -57.33
N ASN A 737 -54.15 -34.26 -58.45
CA ASN A 737 -54.31 -33.62 -59.75
C ASN A 737 -55.59 -32.77 -59.85
N VAL A 738 -56.70 -33.21 -59.24
CA VAL A 738 -57.95 -32.43 -59.15
C VAL A 738 -57.71 -31.14 -58.35
N ASN A 739 -57.11 -31.24 -57.16
CA ASN A 739 -56.82 -30.08 -56.30
C ASN A 739 -55.86 -29.10 -56.98
N ASN A 740 -54.75 -29.60 -57.55
CA ASN A 740 -53.81 -28.76 -58.30
C ASN A 740 -54.49 -28.08 -59.50
N PHE A 741 -55.42 -28.75 -60.16
CA PHE A 741 -56.17 -28.17 -61.27
C PHE A 741 -57.16 -27.09 -60.80
N ILE A 742 -57.85 -27.28 -59.67
CA ILE A 742 -58.70 -26.27 -59.04
C ILE A 742 -57.86 -25.03 -58.69
N GLU A 743 -56.72 -25.22 -58.04
CA GLU A 743 -55.84 -24.13 -57.59
C GLU A 743 -55.21 -23.36 -58.76
N THR A 744 -54.70 -24.06 -59.78
CA THR A 744 -53.98 -23.43 -60.90
C THR A 744 -54.89 -22.80 -61.95
N ARG A 745 -56.10 -23.35 -62.16
CA ARG A 745 -57.05 -22.86 -63.18
C ARG A 745 -58.19 -22.02 -62.60
N GLY A 746 -58.36 -22.01 -61.27
CA GLY A 746 -59.45 -21.29 -60.59
C GLY A 746 -60.84 -21.83 -60.92
N ILE A 747 -60.95 -23.10 -61.28
CA ILE A 747 -62.22 -23.74 -61.66
C ILE A 747 -63.03 -24.02 -60.40
N ARG A 748 -64.34 -23.79 -60.46
CA ARG A 748 -65.21 -24.07 -59.30
C ARG A 748 -65.24 -25.59 -59.08
N PRO A 749 -65.14 -26.08 -57.83
CA PRO A 749 -65.08 -27.52 -57.57
C PRO A 749 -66.20 -28.32 -58.26
N ASP A 750 -67.43 -27.81 -58.30
CA ASP A 750 -68.60 -28.44 -58.93
C ASP A 750 -68.51 -28.57 -60.47
N GLU A 751 -67.61 -27.82 -61.11
CA GLU A 751 -67.36 -27.87 -62.55
C GLU A 751 -66.30 -28.92 -62.96
N ILE A 752 -65.55 -29.47 -61.99
CA ILE A 752 -64.52 -30.50 -62.23
C ILE A 752 -65.08 -31.68 -63.02
N SER A 753 -66.31 -32.09 -62.71
CA SER A 753 -66.96 -33.25 -63.33
C SER A 753 -67.19 -33.15 -64.86
N TYR A 754 -67.09 -31.94 -65.44
CA TYR A 754 -67.19 -31.69 -66.88
C TYR A 754 -65.84 -31.78 -67.61
N GLN A 755 -64.72 -31.80 -66.89
CA GLN A 755 -63.38 -31.92 -67.47
C GLN A 755 -63.13 -33.37 -67.85
N GLN A 756 -62.76 -33.64 -69.10
CA GLN A 756 -62.64 -35.00 -69.62
C GLN A 756 -61.71 -35.89 -68.76
N GLN A 757 -60.56 -35.35 -68.34
CA GLN A 757 -59.57 -36.03 -67.51
C GLN A 757 -59.99 -36.26 -66.04
N PHE A 758 -61.01 -35.53 -65.57
CA PHE A 758 -61.58 -35.65 -64.23
C PHE A 758 -63.09 -35.94 -64.30
N SER A 759 -63.52 -36.63 -65.36
CA SER A 759 -64.93 -36.91 -65.56
C SER A 759 -65.43 -37.94 -64.53
N ARG A 760 -66.76 -38.02 -64.35
CA ARG A 760 -67.39 -39.06 -63.52
C ARG A 760 -66.96 -40.48 -63.90
N ILE A 761 -66.68 -40.72 -65.18
CA ILE A 761 -66.24 -42.02 -65.69
C ILE A 761 -64.80 -42.30 -65.24
N GLU A 762 -63.91 -41.32 -65.32
CA GLU A 762 -62.53 -41.50 -64.88
C GLU A 762 -62.42 -41.66 -63.37
N LEU A 763 -63.22 -40.90 -62.58
CA LEU A 763 -63.30 -41.11 -61.14
C LEU A 763 -63.75 -42.54 -60.79
N LYS A 764 -64.83 -43.04 -61.42
CA LYS A 764 -65.30 -44.43 -61.18
C LYS A 764 -64.24 -45.46 -61.54
N LYS A 765 -63.50 -45.23 -62.62
CA LYS A 765 -62.41 -46.10 -63.06
C LYS A 765 -61.29 -46.15 -62.03
N VAL A 766 -60.85 -44.99 -61.51
CA VAL A 766 -59.83 -44.93 -60.45
C VAL A 766 -60.32 -45.58 -59.14
N ILE A 767 -61.58 -45.37 -58.75
CA ILE A 767 -62.15 -46.01 -57.55
C ILE A 767 -62.19 -47.55 -57.73
N SER A 768 -62.58 -48.04 -58.90
CA SER A 768 -62.70 -49.48 -59.18
C SER A 768 -61.36 -50.24 -59.16
N GLN A 769 -60.23 -49.53 -59.21
CA GLN A 769 -58.88 -50.12 -59.09
C GLN A 769 -58.53 -50.47 -57.64
N HIS A 770 -59.28 -49.93 -56.67
CA HIS A 770 -59.05 -50.12 -55.24
C HIS A 770 -60.26 -50.74 -54.51
N PRO A 771 -60.68 -51.97 -54.88
CA PRO A 771 -61.72 -52.67 -54.13
C PRO A 771 -61.24 -53.01 -52.72
N GLY A 772 -62.17 -53.21 -51.78
CA GLY A 772 -61.84 -53.44 -50.36
C GLY A 772 -60.79 -54.54 -50.11
N LYS A 773 -60.74 -55.58 -50.96
CA LYS A 773 -59.70 -56.62 -50.90
C LYS A 773 -58.30 -56.11 -51.23
N GLU A 774 -58.15 -55.27 -52.26
CA GLU A 774 -56.86 -54.68 -52.63
C GLU A 774 -56.43 -53.62 -51.61
N VAL A 775 -57.37 -52.85 -51.05
CA VAL A 775 -57.09 -51.92 -49.94
C VAL A 775 -56.58 -52.70 -48.71
N LYS A 776 -57.27 -53.76 -48.29
CA LYS A 776 -56.82 -54.62 -47.18
C LYS A 776 -55.43 -55.21 -47.42
N LYS A 777 -55.18 -55.75 -48.62
CA LYS A 777 -53.87 -56.28 -49.01
C LYS A 777 -52.78 -55.20 -49.02
N GLY A 778 -53.12 -53.97 -49.44
CA GLY A 778 -52.23 -52.81 -49.36
C GLY A 778 -51.88 -52.45 -47.90
N LEU A 779 -52.86 -52.50 -47.00
CA LEU A 779 -52.65 -52.29 -45.56
C LEU A 779 -51.81 -53.41 -44.92
N GLU A 780 -52.03 -54.68 -45.27
CA GLU A 780 -51.20 -55.81 -44.80
C GLU A 780 -49.73 -55.68 -45.25
N GLN A 781 -49.52 -55.25 -46.50
CA GLN A 781 -48.17 -54.96 -47.01
C GLN A 781 -47.54 -53.77 -46.31
N LEU A 782 -48.33 -52.73 -46.00
CA LEU A 782 -47.87 -51.57 -45.25
C LEU A 782 -47.47 -51.98 -43.82
N TYR A 783 -48.26 -52.78 -43.12
CA TYR A 783 -47.93 -53.30 -41.80
C TYR A 783 -46.60 -54.07 -41.80
N LYS A 784 -46.46 -55.06 -42.68
CA LYS A 784 -45.21 -55.82 -42.85
C LYS A 784 -44.02 -54.92 -43.21
N LYS A 785 -44.26 -53.81 -43.89
CA LYS A 785 -43.22 -52.84 -44.22
C LYS A 785 -42.82 -52.00 -43.02
N ILE A 786 -43.77 -51.56 -42.19
CA ILE A 786 -43.51 -50.85 -40.93
C ILE A 786 -42.72 -51.77 -39.99
N GLU A 787 -43.20 -53.00 -39.77
CA GLU A 787 -42.52 -54.02 -38.96
C GLU A 787 -41.09 -54.28 -39.45
N LYS A 788 -40.88 -54.36 -40.76
CA LYS A 788 -39.54 -54.50 -41.35
C LYS A 788 -38.69 -53.25 -41.18
N ASN A 789 -39.23 -52.05 -41.14
CA ASN A 789 -38.45 -50.82 -41.07
C ASN A 789 -37.95 -50.54 -39.64
N LEU A 790 -38.77 -50.88 -38.64
CA LEU A 790 -38.45 -50.73 -37.22
C LEU A 790 -37.43 -51.76 -36.73
N VAL A 791 -36.83 -51.48 -35.57
CA VAL A 791 -36.05 -52.47 -34.82
C VAL A 791 -36.96 -53.62 -34.35
N ALA A 792 -36.42 -54.84 -34.28
CA ALA A 792 -37.17 -56.00 -33.82
C ALA A 792 -37.77 -55.75 -32.43
N ASN A 793 -39.06 -56.08 -32.25
CA ASN A 793 -39.83 -55.85 -31.02
C ASN A 793 -39.90 -54.38 -30.58
N SER A 794 -39.87 -53.43 -31.53
CA SER A 794 -40.00 -52.01 -31.23
C SER A 794 -41.33 -51.69 -30.54
N SER A 795 -41.26 -51.02 -29.38
CA SER A 795 -42.43 -50.53 -28.64
C SER A 795 -43.24 -49.48 -29.41
N LEU A 796 -42.70 -48.97 -30.52
CA LEU A 796 -43.35 -47.96 -31.36
C LEU A 796 -44.22 -48.55 -32.47
N LEU A 797 -44.18 -49.87 -32.71
CA LEU A 797 -44.93 -50.49 -33.81
C LEU A 797 -46.43 -50.19 -33.72
N GLN A 798 -47.04 -50.41 -32.55
CA GLN A 798 -48.46 -50.13 -32.33
C GLN A 798 -48.77 -48.63 -32.37
N VAL A 799 -47.84 -47.78 -31.91
CA VAL A 799 -48.01 -46.32 -31.92
C VAL A 799 -48.05 -45.81 -33.36
N VAL A 800 -47.05 -46.17 -34.17
CA VAL A 800 -46.99 -45.81 -35.59
C VAL A 800 -48.17 -46.39 -36.35
N TRP A 801 -48.59 -47.63 -36.04
CA TRP A 801 -49.76 -48.24 -36.69
C TRP A 801 -51.06 -47.49 -36.37
N ARG A 802 -51.23 -47.03 -35.13
CA ARG A 802 -52.38 -46.21 -34.75
C ARG A 802 -52.38 -44.85 -35.45
N ASP A 803 -51.24 -44.18 -35.55
CA ASP A 803 -51.15 -42.90 -36.27
C ASP A 803 -51.42 -43.10 -37.78
N MET A 804 -51.00 -44.25 -38.32
CA MET A 804 -51.34 -44.70 -39.67
C MET A 804 -52.83 -45.08 -39.84
N GLN A 805 -53.54 -45.42 -38.77
CA GLN A 805 -54.99 -45.59 -38.84
C GLN A 805 -55.68 -44.23 -38.87
N GLU A 806 -55.26 -43.33 -37.96
CA GLU A 806 -55.88 -42.02 -37.78
C GLU A 806 -55.75 -41.14 -39.04
N GLN A 807 -54.58 -41.02 -39.69
CA GLN A 807 -54.53 -40.22 -40.93
C GLN A 807 -55.20 -40.91 -42.13
N PHE A 808 -55.32 -42.24 -42.14
CA PHE A 808 -55.91 -42.96 -43.28
C PHE A 808 -57.42 -42.78 -43.26
N VAL A 809 -58.01 -42.81 -42.05
CA VAL A 809 -59.40 -42.41 -41.80
C VAL A 809 -59.64 -40.95 -42.22
N LYS A 810 -58.75 -40.02 -41.84
CA LYS A 810 -58.86 -38.60 -42.26
C LYS A 810 -58.81 -38.45 -43.78
N GLN A 811 -57.90 -39.15 -44.45
CA GLN A 811 -57.72 -39.09 -45.89
C GLN A 811 -58.94 -39.63 -46.64
N ILE A 812 -59.55 -40.72 -46.18
CA ILE A 812 -60.81 -41.22 -46.72
C ILE A 812 -61.95 -40.22 -46.53
N ALA A 813 -62.04 -39.59 -45.36
CA ALA A 813 -63.03 -38.54 -45.10
C ALA A 813 -62.83 -37.33 -46.05
N GLU A 814 -61.58 -36.96 -46.32
CA GLU A 814 -61.22 -35.90 -47.26
C GLU A 814 -61.58 -36.26 -48.71
N TYR A 815 -61.28 -37.48 -49.17
CA TYR A 815 -61.71 -37.94 -50.49
C TYR A 815 -63.23 -37.98 -50.63
N ASN A 816 -63.94 -38.47 -49.63
CA ASN A 816 -65.41 -38.42 -49.64
C ASN A 816 -65.94 -36.97 -49.71
N LYS A 817 -65.31 -36.04 -48.98
CA LYS A 817 -65.62 -34.61 -49.07
C LYS A 817 -65.36 -34.05 -50.47
N LEU A 818 -64.22 -34.38 -51.09
CA LEU A 818 -63.89 -33.95 -52.45
C LEU A 818 -64.85 -34.55 -53.49
N ILE A 819 -65.28 -35.81 -53.33
CA ILE A 819 -66.28 -36.44 -54.20
C ILE A 819 -67.62 -35.70 -54.10
N LEU A 820 -68.09 -35.41 -52.88
CA LEU A 820 -69.33 -34.68 -52.65
C LEU A 820 -69.30 -33.26 -53.24
N THR A 821 -68.14 -32.60 -53.15
CA THR A 821 -67.97 -31.22 -53.63
C THR A 821 -67.78 -31.14 -55.13
N CYS A 822 -66.97 -32.04 -55.73
CA CYS A 822 -66.60 -31.99 -57.14
C CYS A 822 -67.55 -32.75 -58.07
N TYR A 823 -68.32 -33.70 -57.52
CA TYR A 823 -69.23 -34.58 -58.27
C TYR A 823 -70.62 -34.62 -57.63
N PRO A 824 -71.27 -33.46 -57.43
CA PRO A 824 -72.57 -33.39 -56.75
C PRO A 824 -73.62 -34.22 -57.48
N GLY A 825 -74.46 -34.93 -56.71
CA GLY A 825 -75.55 -35.76 -57.25
C GLY A 825 -75.11 -37.02 -58.01
N SER A 826 -73.81 -37.31 -58.11
CA SER A 826 -73.30 -38.44 -58.89
C SER A 826 -73.58 -39.82 -58.27
N LYS A 827 -73.92 -39.88 -56.97
CA LYS A 827 -74.02 -41.10 -56.16
C LYS A 827 -72.76 -41.98 -56.28
N ILE A 828 -71.60 -41.35 -56.49
CA ILE A 828 -70.29 -42.01 -56.46
C ILE A 828 -69.82 -41.98 -55.01
N GLU A 829 -69.42 -43.13 -54.48
CA GLU A 829 -68.85 -43.29 -53.15
C GLU A 829 -67.58 -44.15 -53.28
N LEU A 830 -66.66 -44.03 -52.33
CA LEU A 830 -65.55 -44.97 -52.22
C LEU A 830 -66.09 -46.35 -51.82
N GLU A 831 -65.59 -47.42 -52.43
CA GLU A 831 -66.04 -48.79 -52.10
C GLU A 831 -65.75 -49.21 -50.65
N VAL A 832 -64.80 -48.53 -50.00
CA VAL A 832 -64.38 -48.84 -48.63
C VAL A 832 -64.87 -47.75 -47.69
N SER A 833 -65.79 -48.12 -46.80
CA SER A 833 -66.27 -47.22 -45.75
C SER A 833 -65.23 -47.04 -44.63
N THR A 834 -65.35 -45.96 -43.87
CA THR A 834 -64.52 -45.71 -42.69
C THR A 834 -64.55 -46.90 -41.71
N ASP A 835 -65.72 -47.50 -41.48
CA ASP A 835 -65.88 -48.64 -40.57
C ASP A 835 -65.16 -49.89 -41.09
N THR A 836 -65.24 -50.14 -42.40
CA THR A 836 -64.52 -51.26 -43.04
C THR A 836 -63.01 -51.10 -42.90
N VAL A 837 -62.50 -49.87 -43.05
CA VAL A 837 -61.07 -49.59 -42.84
C VAL A 837 -60.66 -49.80 -41.39
N LEU A 838 -61.42 -49.28 -40.43
CA LEU A 838 -61.15 -49.49 -39.00
C LEU A 838 -61.08 -50.98 -38.67
N GLN A 839 -61.99 -51.77 -39.24
CA GLN A 839 -61.97 -53.23 -39.13
C GLN A 839 -60.69 -53.84 -39.72
N PHE A 840 -60.27 -53.42 -40.92
CA PHE A 840 -59.01 -53.90 -41.52
C PHE A 840 -57.79 -53.59 -40.65
N PHE A 841 -57.67 -52.37 -40.12
CA PHE A 841 -56.56 -52.00 -39.23
C PHE A 841 -56.54 -52.84 -37.94
N SER A 842 -57.72 -53.10 -37.35
CA SER A 842 -57.86 -53.94 -36.15
C SER A 842 -57.54 -55.41 -36.42
N GLU A 843 -58.03 -55.98 -37.52
CA GLU A 843 -57.76 -57.37 -37.90
C GLU A 843 -56.26 -57.60 -38.14
N ILE A 844 -55.61 -56.69 -38.87
CA ILE A 844 -54.17 -56.78 -39.14
C ILE A 844 -53.36 -56.70 -37.84
N ALA A 845 -53.74 -55.81 -36.92
CA ALA A 845 -53.09 -55.67 -35.63
C ALA A 845 -53.33 -56.83 -34.64
N GLN A 846 -54.38 -57.64 -34.85
CA GLN A 846 -54.66 -58.83 -34.02
C GLN A 846 -53.97 -60.09 -34.55
N GLN A 847 -53.62 -60.12 -35.84
CA GLN A 847 -52.92 -61.23 -36.47
C GLN A 847 -51.42 -61.26 -36.19
N HIS A 848 -50.87 -60.16 -35.68
CA HIS A 848 -49.46 -59.91 -35.42
C HIS A 848 -49.29 -59.37 -34.00
#